data_AF-F6U4Y2-F1
#
_entry.id   AF-F6U4Y2-F1
#
_cell.length_a   1.000
_cell.length_b   1.000
_cell.length_c   1.000
_cell.angle_alpha   90.00
_cell.angle_beta   90.00
_cell.angle_gamma   90.00
#
_symmetry.space_group_name_H-M   'P 1'
#
loop_
_entity.id
_entity.type
_entity.pdbx_description
1 polymer ?
#
loop_
_entity_poly.entity_id
_entity_poly.type
_entity_poly.pdbx_seq_one_letter_code
_entity_poly.pdbx_strand_id
1 'polypeptide(L)'
;MLARERADEQRTRIAHSRALDPLEPRARPSSESRPHSPILAMAPGEKIKAKIKKNLPVTGPQAPTIKELMRWYCLNTNTHGCRRIVVSRGRLRRLLWIGFTLTAVALILWQCALLVFSFYTVSVSIKVHFRKLDFPAVTICNINPYKYSAVRNLLADLEQETREALKSLYGFPESRKRREAESWSSVLEGMQPRFSHRIPLLIFDQYEKGKARDFFTGRKRKVDGRIIHKASNVMHIESKQVVGFQLCSNDTSDCATYTFSSGINAIQEWYKLHYMNIMAQVPLEKKINMSYSAEELLVTCFFDGVSCDARNFTLFHHPMHGNCYTFNNRENETILSTSMGGSEYGLQVILYINEEEYNPFLVSSTGAKVIIHRQDEYPFVEDVGTEIETAMVTSIGMHLTESFKLSEPYSQCTEDGSDVPIRNIYNAAYSLQICLHSCFQTKMVEKCGCAQYSQPLPPAANYCNYQQHPNWMYCYYQLHRAFVQEELGCQSVCKEACSFKEWTLTTSLAQWPSVVSEKWLLPVLTWDQGRQINKKLNKTDLAKLLIFYKDLNQRSIMESPANSIEMLLSNFGGQLGLWMSCSVVCVIEIIEVFFIDFFSIIARRQWQKAKEWWARKQAPPCPEAPRSPQGQDNPALDIDNDLPTFNSALHLPPALGTQVPGTPPPKYNTLRLERAFSNQLTDTQILDEL
;
A
#
# COMPACT_ATOMS: atom_id res chain seq x y z
N MET A 1 34.85 4.26 -31.22
CA MET A 1 35.00 2.96 -31.94
C MET A 1 33.60 2.39 -32.12
N LEU A 2 33.24 2.00 -33.36
CA LEU A 2 32.04 1.29 -33.86
C LEU A 2 30.91 0.89 -32.87
N ALA A 3 29.61 0.97 -33.20
CA ALA A 3 28.88 1.66 -34.26
C ALA A 3 27.37 1.65 -33.90
N ARG A 4 26.63 2.71 -34.25
CA ARG A 4 25.15 2.80 -34.13
C ARG A 4 24.57 2.88 -35.54
N GLU A 5 23.80 1.89 -35.95
CA GLU A 5 23.03 1.84 -37.21
C GLU A 5 21.81 0.92 -36.98
N ARG A 6 20.65 1.04 -37.64
CA ARG A 6 20.29 1.94 -38.75
C ARG A 6 18.77 2.21 -38.72
N ALA A 7 18.35 3.40 -39.18
CA ALA A 7 16.97 3.69 -39.60
C ALA A 7 17.03 4.58 -40.85
N ASP A 8 15.98 4.51 -41.66
CA ASP A 8 15.72 5.26 -42.90
C ASP A 8 16.76 5.21 -44.04
N GLU A 9 16.33 4.62 -45.16
CA GLU A 9 16.83 4.99 -46.49
C GLU A 9 15.69 4.89 -47.50
N GLN A 10 15.33 6.02 -48.14
CA GLN A 10 14.35 6.04 -49.22
C GLN A 10 14.71 7.09 -50.29
N ARG A 11 14.74 6.62 -51.54
CA ARG A 11 14.43 7.31 -52.82
C ARG A 11 15.60 7.56 -53.81
N THR A 12 15.25 7.47 -55.10
CA THR A 12 16.03 7.76 -56.33
C THR A 12 17.07 6.71 -56.73
N ARG A 13 17.34 6.39 -58.01
CA ARG A 13 16.82 6.81 -59.35
C ARG A 13 17.36 5.82 -60.41
N ILE A 14 16.57 5.36 -61.40
CA ILE A 14 17.10 4.89 -62.71
C ILE A 14 16.11 5.28 -63.82
N ALA A 15 16.62 5.73 -64.98
CA ALA A 15 15.86 6.05 -66.20
C ALA A 15 16.71 5.87 -67.47
N HIS A 16 16.06 5.88 -68.65
CA HIS A 16 16.59 5.78 -70.04
C HIS A 16 17.05 4.38 -70.51
N SER A 17 16.82 3.92 -71.76
CA SER A 17 16.08 4.45 -72.95
C SER A 17 15.62 3.24 -73.86
N ARG A 18 15.07 3.32 -75.09
CA ARG A 18 14.99 4.36 -76.15
C ARG A 18 13.76 4.18 -77.07
N ALA A 19 13.69 4.95 -78.16
CA ALA A 19 12.57 5.16 -79.09
C ALA A 19 12.33 4.10 -80.19
N LEU A 20 11.09 4.05 -80.71
CA LEU A 20 10.75 4.01 -82.16
C LEU A 20 9.22 4.22 -82.41
N ASP A 21 8.88 5.13 -83.32
CA ASP A 21 7.57 5.38 -83.98
C ASP A 21 7.51 4.55 -85.31
N PRO A 22 6.39 4.43 -86.11
CA PRO A 22 5.32 5.43 -86.34
C PRO A 22 3.87 4.94 -86.71
N LEU A 23 3.02 5.92 -87.09
CA LEU A 23 1.82 5.90 -87.98
C LEU A 23 0.37 5.93 -87.41
N GLU A 24 -0.38 6.92 -87.94
CA GLU A 24 -1.83 7.23 -87.88
C GLU A 24 -2.70 6.27 -88.75
N PRO A 25 -4.05 6.40 -88.91
CA PRO A 25 -4.98 7.46 -88.44
C PRO A 25 -6.38 7.02 -87.87
N ARG A 26 -6.91 7.86 -86.96
CA ARG A 26 -8.20 8.60 -87.04
C ARG A 26 -9.50 7.90 -87.56
N ALA A 27 -10.51 7.77 -86.69
CA ALA A 27 -11.93 7.70 -87.06
C ALA A 27 -12.83 8.50 -86.08
N ARG A 28 -13.94 9.06 -86.57
CA ARG A 28 -14.82 10.01 -85.83
C ARG A 28 -15.97 9.30 -85.10
N PRO A 29 -16.52 9.86 -84.00
CA PRO A 29 -17.79 9.40 -83.44
C PRO A 29 -18.97 9.90 -84.29
N SER A 30 -19.93 9.01 -84.58
CA SER A 30 -21.17 9.35 -85.29
C SER A 30 -22.24 9.87 -84.32
N SER A 31 -22.81 11.03 -84.67
CA SER A 31 -23.98 11.61 -84.03
C SER A 31 -25.26 10.82 -84.37
N GLU A 32 -26.12 10.56 -83.38
CA GLU A 32 -27.50 10.13 -83.65
C GLU A 32 -28.50 10.97 -82.84
N SER A 33 -29.44 11.57 -83.56
CA SER A 33 -30.41 12.55 -83.06
C SER A 33 -31.79 11.92 -82.84
N ARG A 34 -32.48 12.31 -81.76
CA ARG A 34 -33.95 12.12 -81.63
C ARG A 34 -34.64 13.43 -81.17
N PRO A 35 -35.89 13.68 -81.59
CA PRO A 35 -36.46 15.03 -81.63
C PRO A 35 -37.15 15.51 -80.34
N HIS A 36 -37.43 16.81 -80.30
CA HIS A 36 -38.03 17.56 -79.20
C HIS A 36 -39.56 17.39 -79.03
N SER A 37 -40.03 17.49 -77.78
CA SER A 37 -41.33 18.08 -77.37
C SER A 37 -41.21 18.59 -75.90
N PRO A 38 -42.03 19.55 -75.42
CA PRO A 38 -41.54 20.52 -74.43
C PRO A 38 -41.87 20.32 -72.93
N ILE A 39 -40.84 20.58 -72.12
CA ILE A 39 -40.75 21.27 -70.81
C ILE A 39 -42.03 21.52 -69.98
N LEU A 40 -42.01 21.03 -68.73
CA LEU A 40 -42.35 21.84 -67.54
C LEU A 40 -41.09 21.96 -66.66
N ALA A 41 -40.78 23.16 -66.14
CA ALA A 41 -39.45 23.45 -65.58
C ALA A 41 -39.35 23.25 -64.05
N MET A 42 -38.29 22.57 -63.60
CA MET A 42 -37.82 22.55 -62.20
C MET A 42 -36.40 23.16 -62.10
N ALA A 43 -36.14 23.84 -60.97
CA ALA A 43 -35.00 24.72 -60.77
C ALA A 43 -33.63 23.98 -60.70
N PRO A 44 -32.50 24.63 -61.04
CA PRO A 44 -31.20 23.96 -61.16
C PRO A 44 -30.67 23.36 -59.86
N GLY A 45 -30.86 24.03 -58.72
CA GLY A 45 -30.36 23.57 -57.41
C GLY A 45 -30.98 22.25 -56.94
N GLU A 46 -32.25 22.01 -57.27
CA GLU A 46 -32.92 20.74 -56.95
C GLU A 46 -32.42 19.59 -57.83
N LYS A 47 -32.10 19.87 -59.11
CA LYS A 47 -31.51 18.87 -60.02
C LYS A 47 -30.12 18.43 -59.55
N ILE A 48 -29.33 19.32 -58.96
CA ILE A 48 -28.02 18.98 -58.37
C ILE A 48 -28.22 18.13 -57.10
N LYS A 49 -29.09 18.54 -56.16
CA LYS A 49 -29.44 17.69 -55.00
C LYS A 49 -29.98 16.31 -55.42
N ALA A 50 -30.83 16.25 -56.44
CA ALA A 50 -31.37 15.00 -56.97
C ALA A 50 -30.31 14.11 -57.64
N LYS A 51 -29.34 14.68 -58.39
CA LYS A 51 -28.22 13.92 -58.96
C LYS A 51 -27.27 13.39 -57.89
N ILE A 52 -26.91 14.20 -56.89
CA ILE A 52 -26.06 13.76 -55.77
C ILE A 52 -26.74 12.63 -55.00
N LYS A 53 -28.05 12.77 -54.70
CA LYS A 53 -28.86 11.75 -54.03
C LYS A 53 -29.06 10.45 -54.85
N LYS A 54 -28.84 10.48 -56.17
CA LYS A 54 -28.98 9.31 -57.05
C LYS A 54 -27.67 8.55 -57.28
N ASN A 55 -26.52 9.19 -57.02
CA ASN A 55 -25.19 8.64 -57.32
C ASN A 55 -24.38 8.23 -56.07
N LEU A 56 -24.87 8.50 -54.86
CA LEU A 56 -24.34 7.94 -53.61
C LEU A 56 -25.29 6.86 -53.09
N PRO A 57 -25.01 5.56 -53.29
CA PRO A 57 -25.76 4.46 -52.69
C PRO A 57 -25.36 4.27 -51.22
N VAL A 58 -25.41 5.34 -50.43
CA VAL A 58 -25.32 5.28 -48.96
C VAL A 58 -26.73 5.48 -48.42
N THR A 59 -27.57 4.48 -48.64
CA THR A 59 -28.84 4.35 -47.92
C THR A 59 -28.57 3.90 -46.50
N GLY A 60 -28.21 4.86 -45.63
CA GLY A 60 -28.43 4.69 -44.19
C GLY A 60 -29.91 4.37 -43.94
N PRO A 61 -30.24 3.59 -42.90
CA PRO A 61 -31.54 2.95 -42.76
C PRO A 61 -32.66 3.98 -42.56
N GLN A 62 -33.43 4.25 -43.61
CA GLN A 62 -34.68 5.03 -43.53
C GLN A 62 -35.82 4.19 -42.94
N ALA A 63 -35.60 3.66 -41.73
CA ALA A 63 -36.61 2.98 -40.95
C ALA A 63 -37.48 4.02 -40.20
N PRO A 64 -38.78 4.19 -40.53
CA PRO A 64 -39.69 5.06 -39.76
C PRO A 64 -39.93 4.56 -38.33
N THR A 65 -39.65 3.27 -38.09
CA THR A 65 -39.94 2.57 -36.84
C THR A 65 -38.70 1.86 -36.31
N ILE A 66 -38.44 1.97 -34.99
CA ILE A 66 -37.36 1.25 -34.29
C ILE A 66 -37.42 -0.26 -34.58
N LYS A 67 -38.63 -0.82 -34.70
CA LYS A 67 -38.87 -2.23 -35.06
C LYS A 67 -38.34 -2.61 -36.45
N GLU A 68 -38.41 -1.68 -37.41
CA GLU A 68 -37.87 -1.88 -38.77
C GLU A 68 -36.36 -1.67 -38.79
N LEU A 69 -35.82 -0.71 -38.03
CA LEU A 69 -34.39 -0.52 -37.85
C LEU A 69 -33.74 -1.78 -37.27
N MET A 70 -34.29 -2.32 -36.19
CA MET A 70 -33.84 -3.58 -35.58
C MET A 70 -33.97 -4.77 -36.53
N ARG A 71 -35.03 -4.82 -37.34
CA ARG A 71 -35.21 -5.90 -38.33
C ARG A 71 -34.19 -5.81 -39.47
N TRP A 72 -33.88 -4.60 -39.94
CA TRP A 72 -32.85 -4.34 -40.93
C TRP A 72 -31.46 -4.68 -40.38
N TYR A 73 -31.13 -4.20 -39.18
CA TYR A 73 -29.89 -4.51 -38.49
C TYR A 73 -29.70 -6.02 -38.33
N CYS A 74 -30.69 -6.74 -37.79
CA CYS A 74 -30.61 -8.21 -37.65
C CYS A 74 -30.50 -8.98 -38.98
N LEU A 75 -30.82 -8.38 -40.12
CA LEU A 75 -30.65 -9.00 -41.45
C LEU A 75 -29.28 -8.69 -42.08
N ASN A 76 -28.72 -7.51 -41.79
CA ASN A 76 -27.46 -7.03 -42.37
C ASN A 76 -26.23 -7.31 -41.48
N THR A 77 -26.41 -7.41 -40.16
CA THR A 77 -25.35 -7.68 -39.18
C THR A 77 -24.61 -8.98 -39.47
N ASN A 78 -23.31 -8.97 -39.18
CA ASN A 78 -22.47 -10.16 -39.22
C ASN A 78 -22.77 -11.16 -38.08
N THR A 79 -23.52 -10.74 -37.04
CA THR A 79 -23.91 -11.63 -35.93
C THR A 79 -24.88 -12.73 -36.39
N HIS A 80 -24.35 -13.94 -36.60
CA HIS A 80 -25.07 -15.07 -37.19
C HIS A 80 -26.34 -15.44 -36.40
N GLY A 81 -26.30 -15.33 -35.07
CA GLY A 81 -27.43 -15.59 -34.19
C GLY A 81 -28.66 -14.73 -34.52
N CYS A 82 -28.51 -13.41 -34.49
CA CYS A 82 -29.59 -12.45 -34.76
C CYS A 82 -30.23 -12.68 -36.14
N ARG A 83 -29.41 -12.93 -37.17
CA ARG A 83 -29.88 -13.22 -38.53
C ARG A 83 -30.66 -14.53 -38.63
N ARG A 84 -30.19 -15.61 -37.98
CA ARG A 84 -30.91 -16.90 -37.99
C ARG A 84 -32.24 -16.86 -37.23
N ILE A 85 -32.36 -16.04 -36.19
CA ILE A 85 -33.62 -15.83 -35.46
C ILE A 85 -34.68 -15.15 -36.34
N VAL A 86 -34.31 -14.11 -37.10
CA VAL A 86 -35.25 -13.36 -37.95
C VAL A 86 -35.65 -14.13 -39.22
N VAL A 87 -34.75 -14.95 -39.77
CA VAL A 87 -35.01 -15.74 -41.00
C VAL A 87 -35.76 -17.06 -40.73
N SER A 88 -35.77 -17.55 -39.48
CA SER A 88 -36.40 -18.84 -39.13
C SER A 88 -37.94 -18.82 -39.17
N ARG A 89 -38.52 -19.53 -40.15
CA ARG A 89 -39.99 -19.66 -40.33
C ARG A 89 -40.70 -20.59 -39.34
N GLY A 90 -40.00 -21.52 -38.68
CA GLY A 90 -40.60 -22.51 -37.77
C GLY A 90 -40.41 -22.17 -36.28
N ARG A 91 -41.46 -22.32 -35.45
CA ARG A 91 -41.44 -21.98 -34.01
C ARG A 91 -40.31 -22.69 -33.24
N LEU A 92 -40.18 -24.01 -33.38
CA LEU A 92 -39.13 -24.81 -32.72
C LEU A 92 -37.72 -24.36 -33.13
N ARG A 93 -37.46 -24.19 -34.44
CA ARG A 93 -36.16 -23.75 -34.96
C ARG A 93 -35.80 -22.35 -34.44
N ARG A 94 -36.78 -21.45 -34.33
CA ARG A 94 -36.58 -20.10 -33.77
C ARG A 94 -36.27 -20.14 -32.28
N LEU A 95 -36.93 -21.00 -31.49
CA LEU A 95 -36.62 -21.19 -30.07
C LEU A 95 -35.21 -21.75 -29.86
N LEU A 96 -34.77 -22.72 -30.68
CA LEU A 96 -33.40 -23.25 -30.61
C LEU A 96 -32.34 -22.16 -30.88
N TRP A 97 -32.52 -21.35 -31.94
CA TRP A 97 -31.59 -20.25 -32.21
C TRP A 97 -31.60 -19.18 -31.11
N ILE A 98 -32.77 -18.83 -30.55
CA ILE A 98 -32.86 -17.93 -29.39
C ILE A 98 -32.08 -18.50 -28.21
N GLY A 99 -32.26 -19.78 -27.88
CA GLY A 99 -31.53 -20.47 -26.81
C GLY A 99 -30.02 -20.38 -27.00
N PHE A 100 -29.51 -20.82 -28.16
CA PHE A 100 -28.07 -20.74 -28.45
C PHE A 100 -27.51 -19.31 -28.38
N THR A 101 -28.22 -18.30 -28.88
CA THR A 101 -27.77 -16.91 -28.75
C THR A 101 -27.77 -16.39 -27.32
N LEU A 102 -28.77 -16.77 -26.51
CA LEU A 102 -28.86 -16.35 -25.13
C LEU A 102 -27.73 -16.97 -24.30
N THR A 103 -27.42 -18.25 -24.53
CA THR A 103 -26.27 -18.94 -23.91
C THR A 103 -24.95 -18.32 -24.34
N ALA A 104 -24.75 -18.03 -25.64
CA ALA A 104 -23.53 -17.38 -26.13
C ALA A 104 -23.32 -15.99 -25.50
N VAL A 105 -24.37 -15.16 -25.43
CA VAL A 105 -24.32 -13.85 -24.77
C VAL A 105 -24.04 -13.97 -23.27
N ALA A 106 -24.66 -14.93 -22.58
CA ALA A 106 -24.39 -15.17 -21.16
C ALA A 106 -22.92 -15.59 -20.91
N LEU A 107 -22.37 -16.48 -21.76
CA LEU A 107 -20.98 -16.92 -21.67
C LEU A 107 -19.98 -15.79 -22.00
N ILE A 108 -20.29 -14.90 -22.94
CA ILE A 108 -19.50 -13.69 -23.19
C ILE A 108 -19.51 -12.80 -21.96
N LEU A 109 -20.69 -12.44 -21.42
CA LEU A 109 -20.78 -11.55 -20.27
C LEU A 109 -20.02 -12.11 -19.06
N TRP A 110 -20.10 -13.43 -18.84
CA TRP A 110 -19.30 -14.13 -17.83
C TRP A 110 -17.78 -14.04 -18.10
N GLN A 111 -17.32 -14.36 -19.30
CA GLN A 111 -15.90 -14.30 -19.64
C GLN A 111 -15.33 -12.88 -19.67
N CYS A 112 -16.11 -11.90 -20.11
CA CYS A 112 -15.77 -10.48 -20.03
C CYS A 112 -15.65 -10.01 -18.57
N ALA A 113 -16.54 -10.45 -17.67
CA ALA A 113 -16.40 -10.16 -16.24
C ALA A 113 -15.12 -10.76 -15.66
N LEU A 114 -14.82 -12.03 -15.97
CA LEU A 114 -13.54 -12.67 -15.58
C LEU A 114 -12.32 -11.93 -16.13
N LEU A 115 -12.37 -11.42 -17.36
CA LEU A 115 -11.32 -10.61 -17.97
C LEU A 115 -11.11 -9.27 -17.25
N VAL A 116 -12.19 -8.61 -16.82
CA VAL A 116 -12.11 -7.38 -16.01
C VAL A 116 -11.50 -7.66 -14.63
N PHE A 117 -11.88 -8.76 -13.97
CA PHE A 117 -11.22 -9.15 -12.71
C PHE A 117 -9.74 -9.52 -12.90
N SER A 118 -9.40 -10.20 -14.01
CA SER A 118 -8.01 -10.52 -14.35
C SER A 118 -7.16 -9.29 -14.72
N PHE A 119 -7.77 -8.20 -15.18
CA PHE A 119 -7.04 -6.98 -15.53
C PHE A 119 -6.30 -6.36 -14.32
N TYR A 120 -6.88 -6.45 -13.12
CA TYR A 120 -6.28 -5.96 -11.88
C TYR A 120 -5.27 -6.92 -11.24
N THR A 121 -4.83 -7.97 -11.96
CA THR A 121 -3.78 -8.88 -11.45
C THR A 121 -2.40 -8.29 -11.67
N VAL A 122 -1.54 -8.43 -10.65
CA VAL A 122 -0.13 -8.04 -10.69
C VAL A 122 0.77 -9.25 -10.96
N SER A 123 1.90 -8.99 -11.61
CA SER A 123 2.97 -9.96 -11.84
C SER A 123 4.26 -9.47 -11.17
N VAL A 124 4.84 -10.33 -10.33
CA VAL A 124 6.07 -10.03 -9.59
C VAL A 124 7.27 -10.44 -10.44
N SER A 125 8.19 -9.51 -10.67
CA SER A 125 9.48 -9.79 -11.33
C SER A 125 10.63 -9.59 -10.35
N ILE A 126 11.51 -10.59 -10.22
CA ILE A 126 12.72 -10.51 -9.39
C ILE A 126 13.91 -10.39 -10.33
N LYS A 127 14.65 -9.29 -10.21
CA LYS A 127 15.86 -9.01 -11.01
C LYS A 127 17.04 -8.75 -10.09
N VAL A 128 18.15 -9.43 -10.33
CA VAL A 128 19.41 -9.16 -9.63
C VAL A 128 20.32 -8.37 -10.56
N HIS A 129 20.79 -7.22 -10.08
CA HIS A 129 21.72 -6.37 -10.82
C HIS A 129 23.06 -6.32 -10.10
N PHE A 130 24.15 -6.45 -10.85
CA PHE A 130 25.50 -6.20 -10.35
C PHE A 130 25.93 -4.80 -10.81
N ARG A 131 26.08 -3.87 -9.87
CA ARG A 131 26.50 -2.48 -10.13
C ARG A 131 27.16 -1.89 -8.88
N LYS A 132 27.76 -0.71 -9.02
CA LYS A 132 28.15 0.11 -7.87
C LYS A 132 26.91 0.35 -7.00
N LEU A 133 27.01 0.08 -5.70
CA LEU A 133 25.89 0.25 -4.75
C LEU A 133 26.12 1.45 -3.86
N ASP A 134 25.09 2.26 -3.66
CA ASP A 134 25.09 3.31 -2.66
C ASP A 134 25.24 2.68 -1.26
N PHE A 135 26.17 3.23 -0.48
CA PHE A 135 26.37 2.77 0.88
C PHE A 135 25.26 3.36 1.75
N PRO A 136 24.61 2.56 2.61
CA PRO A 136 23.53 3.05 3.46
C PRO A 136 24.02 4.10 4.47
N ALA A 137 23.07 4.81 5.07
CA ALA A 137 23.33 5.55 6.27
C ALA A 137 23.54 4.56 7.43
N VAL A 138 24.61 4.74 8.19
CA VAL A 138 24.94 3.89 9.35
C VAL A 138 24.90 4.76 10.60
N THR A 139 23.84 4.59 11.40
CA THR A 139 23.69 5.30 12.68
C THR A 139 24.28 4.46 13.80
N ILE A 140 25.30 5.00 14.49
CA ILE A 140 25.96 4.39 15.64
C ILE A 140 25.54 5.17 16.89
N CYS A 141 25.01 4.46 17.88
CA CYS A 141 24.62 5.01 19.19
C CYS A 141 25.37 4.27 20.31
N ASN A 142 25.75 4.97 21.37
CA ASN A 142 26.11 4.29 22.62
C ASN A 142 24.81 3.78 23.28
N ILE A 143 24.83 2.59 23.88
CA ILE A 143 23.72 2.11 24.71
C ILE A 143 23.53 3.01 25.94
N ASN A 144 24.64 3.51 26.52
CA ASN A 144 24.60 4.50 27.61
C ASN A 144 24.42 5.92 27.04
N PRO A 145 23.36 6.67 27.41
CA PRO A 145 23.07 7.96 26.79
C PRO A 145 23.94 9.13 27.27
N TYR A 146 24.40 9.12 28.51
CA TYR A 146 25.13 10.23 29.12
C TYR A 146 26.21 9.70 30.05
N LYS A 147 27.32 10.42 30.17
CA LYS A 147 28.36 10.09 31.17
C LYS A 147 27.76 10.24 32.55
N TYR A 148 27.83 9.19 33.37
CA TYR A 148 27.17 9.17 34.66
C TYR A 148 27.65 10.31 35.57
N SER A 149 28.95 10.65 35.54
CA SER A 149 29.53 11.79 36.26
C SER A 149 28.91 13.14 35.88
N ALA A 150 28.57 13.35 34.59
CA ALA A 150 27.98 14.60 34.11
C ALA A 150 26.50 14.75 34.52
N VAL A 151 25.72 13.66 34.51
CA VAL A 151 24.29 13.69 34.89
C VAL A 151 24.03 13.44 36.37
N ARG A 152 25.06 13.07 37.16
CA ARG A 152 24.94 12.74 38.59
C ARG A 152 24.17 13.79 39.39
N ASN A 153 24.44 15.06 39.17
CA ASN A 153 23.79 16.17 39.88
C ASN A 153 22.29 16.31 39.55
N LEU A 154 21.84 15.82 38.39
CA LEU A 154 20.43 15.84 37.97
C LEU A 154 19.67 14.58 38.44
N LEU A 155 20.39 13.49 38.72
CA LEU A 155 19.84 12.18 39.07
C LEU A 155 20.13 11.75 40.52
N ALA A 156 20.76 12.60 41.33
CA ALA A 156 21.19 12.29 42.70
C ALA A 156 20.02 11.83 43.60
N ASP A 157 18.91 12.56 43.60
CA ASP A 157 17.71 12.21 44.37
C ASP A 157 17.17 10.83 43.95
N LEU A 158 17.11 10.56 42.64
CA LEU A 158 16.67 9.28 42.09
C LEU A 158 17.66 8.16 42.43
N GLU A 159 18.97 8.41 42.41
CA GLU A 159 20.00 7.46 42.82
C GLU A 159 19.82 7.06 44.29
N GLN A 160 19.63 8.04 45.18
CA GLN A 160 19.42 7.81 46.61
C GLN A 160 18.19 6.94 46.85
N GLU A 161 17.03 7.32 46.31
CA GLU A 161 15.78 6.57 46.46
C GLU A 161 15.90 5.15 45.88
N THR A 162 16.62 4.97 44.77
CA THR A 162 16.89 3.64 44.17
C THR A 162 17.77 2.77 45.08
N ARG A 163 18.78 3.36 45.73
CA ARG A 163 19.65 2.64 46.68
C ARG A 163 18.91 2.29 47.96
N GLU A 164 18.04 3.17 48.46
CA GLU A 164 17.16 2.89 49.60
C GLU A 164 16.14 1.80 49.27
N ALA A 165 15.60 1.79 48.04
CA ALA A 165 14.81 0.68 47.52
C ALA A 165 15.57 -0.66 47.58
N LEU A 166 16.77 -0.73 47.01
CA LEU A 166 17.58 -1.95 47.03
C LEU A 166 17.91 -2.45 48.44
N LYS A 167 18.22 -1.53 49.38
CA LYS A 167 18.52 -1.88 50.78
C LYS A 167 17.37 -2.58 51.48
N SER A 168 16.13 -2.06 51.38
CA SER A 168 14.98 -2.65 52.08
C SER A 168 14.30 -3.81 51.31
N LEU A 169 14.48 -3.92 49.98
CA LEU A 169 14.03 -5.11 49.22
C LEU A 169 14.90 -6.35 49.48
N TYR A 170 16.23 -6.20 49.49
CA TYR A 170 17.17 -7.31 49.42
C TYR A 170 18.18 -7.37 50.57
N GLY A 171 18.18 -6.39 51.48
CA GLY A 171 19.11 -6.36 52.62
C GLY A 171 20.57 -6.13 52.20
N PHE A 172 20.83 -5.49 51.06
CA PHE A 172 22.19 -5.26 50.56
C PHE A 172 23.06 -4.57 51.63
N PRO A 173 24.14 -5.21 52.13
CA PRO A 173 25.06 -4.58 53.07
C PRO A 173 25.84 -3.48 52.34
N GLU A 174 26.00 -2.31 52.97
CA GLU A 174 26.83 -1.26 52.38
C GLU A 174 28.29 -1.71 52.28
N SER A 175 28.84 -1.65 51.06
CA SER A 175 30.29 -1.53 50.91
C SER A 175 30.73 -0.22 51.55
N ARG A 176 31.47 -0.28 52.66
CA ARG A 176 32.10 0.90 53.29
C ARG A 176 33.08 1.57 52.33
N LYS A 177 32.60 2.46 51.45
CA LYS A 177 33.45 3.43 50.76
C LYS A 177 33.62 4.68 51.62
N ARG A 178 34.83 5.24 51.59
CA ARG A 178 35.26 6.40 52.38
C ARG A 178 34.32 7.58 52.17
N ARG A 179 34.09 8.37 53.23
CA ARG A 179 33.56 9.72 53.12
C ARG A 179 34.62 10.63 52.47
N GLU A 180 34.63 10.70 51.15
CA GLU A 180 35.17 11.87 50.45
C GLU A 180 34.07 12.93 50.46
N ALA A 181 34.13 13.77 51.49
CA ALA A 181 33.23 14.89 51.68
C ALA A 181 33.72 16.10 50.86
N GLU A 182 33.51 16.06 49.54
CA GLU A 182 33.68 17.26 48.72
C GLU A 182 32.45 18.15 48.82
N SER A 183 32.53 19.08 49.78
CA SER A 183 31.58 20.16 49.97
C SER A 183 31.70 21.20 48.84
N TRP A 184 30.91 21.02 47.77
CA TRP A 184 30.67 22.07 46.78
C TRP A 184 29.20 22.49 46.78
N SER A 185 28.87 23.39 47.69
CA SER A 185 27.63 24.15 47.67
C SER A 185 27.89 25.58 47.18
N SER A 186 27.51 25.90 45.95
CA SER A 186 26.98 27.23 45.60
C SER A 186 26.34 27.26 44.21
N VAL A 187 25.06 27.65 44.21
CA VAL A 187 24.42 28.53 43.23
C VAL A 187 24.62 28.21 41.74
N LEU A 188 23.64 27.49 41.19
CA LEU A 188 23.14 27.80 39.84
C LEU A 188 21.63 28.01 39.93
N GLU A 189 21.19 29.27 39.97
CA GLU A 189 19.77 29.62 39.88
C GLU A 189 19.25 29.30 38.47
N GLY A 190 18.38 28.29 38.41
CA GLY A 190 17.74 27.80 37.21
C GLY A 190 17.05 26.48 37.56
N MET A 191 15.82 26.28 37.08
CA MET A 191 14.97 25.14 37.43
C MET A 191 15.72 23.79 37.38
N GLN A 192 16.16 23.32 38.55
CA GLN A 192 16.70 21.97 38.71
C GLN A 192 15.54 20.99 38.55
N PRO A 193 15.63 19.98 37.67
CA PRO A 193 14.57 18.98 37.52
C PRO A 193 14.51 18.14 38.79
N ARG A 194 13.36 18.15 39.47
CA ARG A 194 13.18 17.52 40.79
C ARG A 194 12.51 16.17 40.68
N PHE A 195 12.97 15.21 41.47
CA PHE A 195 12.33 13.93 41.69
C PHE A 195 10.92 14.08 42.32
N SER A 196 10.07 13.05 42.19
CA SER A 196 8.70 13.07 42.71
C SER A 196 8.30 11.73 43.33
N HIS A 197 8.15 11.72 44.66
CA HIS A 197 7.72 10.56 45.45
C HIS A 197 6.23 10.19 45.25
N ARG A 198 5.54 10.72 44.21
CA ARG A 198 4.15 10.35 43.88
C ARG A 198 4.00 8.88 43.44
N ILE A 199 5.07 8.32 42.88
CA ILE A 199 5.12 6.95 42.34
C ILE A 199 6.19 6.16 43.11
N PRO A 200 5.93 5.80 44.38
CA PRO A 200 6.82 4.90 45.11
C PRO A 200 6.71 3.49 44.54
N LEU A 201 7.77 2.70 44.74
CA LEU A 201 7.66 1.25 44.64
C LEU A 201 6.72 0.72 45.75
N LEU A 202 6.05 -0.39 45.44
CA LEU A 202 5.07 -1.06 46.27
C LEU A 202 5.39 -2.55 46.36
N ILE A 203 5.16 -3.15 47.53
CA ILE A 203 5.21 -4.60 47.73
C ILE A 203 3.79 -5.14 47.78
N PHE A 204 3.51 -6.15 46.97
CA PHE A 204 2.24 -6.86 46.90
C PHE A 204 2.37 -8.23 47.56
N ASP A 205 1.65 -8.42 48.67
CA ASP A 205 1.56 -9.71 49.35
C ASP A 205 0.58 -10.61 48.58
N GLN A 206 1.05 -11.76 48.07
CA GLN A 206 0.25 -12.68 47.24
C GLN A 206 -1.04 -13.19 47.93
N TYR A 207 -1.07 -13.13 49.27
CA TYR A 207 -2.21 -13.53 50.11
C TYR A 207 -3.19 -12.39 50.46
N GLU A 208 -2.79 -11.10 50.39
CA GLU A 208 -3.69 -9.95 50.63
C GLU A 208 -4.12 -9.28 49.31
N LYS A 209 -5.01 -9.94 48.55
CA LYS A 209 -5.61 -9.34 47.34
C LYS A 209 -6.26 -7.98 47.69
N GLY A 210 -5.83 -6.92 46.99
CA GLY A 210 -6.37 -5.56 47.14
C GLY A 210 -5.64 -4.65 48.14
N LYS A 211 -4.52 -5.08 48.74
CA LYS A 211 -3.67 -4.23 49.59
C LYS A 211 -2.20 -4.32 49.16
N ALA A 212 -1.58 -3.17 48.97
CA ALA A 212 -0.14 -3.05 48.72
C ALA A 212 0.52 -2.27 49.85
N ARG A 213 1.79 -2.57 50.17
CA ARG A 213 2.57 -1.80 51.14
C ARG A 213 3.47 -0.82 50.38
N ASP A 214 3.32 0.45 50.72
CA ASP A 214 4.22 1.51 50.27
C ASP A 214 5.64 1.23 50.79
N PHE A 215 6.61 1.18 49.87
CA PHE A 215 7.95 0.69 50.18
C PHE A 215 8.68 1.56 51.22
N PHE A 216 8.59 2.88 51.10
CA PHE A 216 9.33 3.82 51.94
C PHE A 216 8.57 4.17 53.23
N THR A 217 7.23 4.24 53.17
CA THR A 217 6.42 4.66 54.32
C THR A 217 5.80 3.50 55.10
N GLY A 218 5.88 2.26 54.60
CA GLY A 218 5.24 1.08 55.19
C GLY A 218 3.70 1.11 55.18
N ARG A 219 3.08 2.18 54.65
CA ARG A 219 1.63 2.39 54.68
C ARG A 219 0.93 1.42 53.74
N LYS A 220 -0.11 0.73 54.25
CA LYS A 220 -0.99 -0.09 53.40
C LYS A 220 -1.85 0.83 52.52
N ARG A 221 -1.62 0.82 51.21
CA ARG A 221 -2.48 1.45 50.20
C ARG A 221 -3.53 0.43 49.72
N LYS A 222 -4.77 0.87 49.52
CA LYS A 222 -5.80 0.05 48.86
C LYS A 222 -5.52 0.02 47.37
N VAL A 223 -5.58 -1.18 46.77
CA VAL A 223 -5.41 -1.40 45.34
C VAL A 223 -6.80 -1.64 44.74
N ASP A 224 -7.50 -0.55 44.41
CA ASP A 224 -8.63 -0.60 43.47
C ASP A 224 -8.08 -0.27 42.08
N GLY A 225 -8.17 -1.21 41.16
CA GLY A 225 -7.65 -1.03 39.80
C GLY A 225 -7.28 -2.32 39.09
N ARG A 226 -6.91 -2.20 37.82
CA ARG A 226 -6.52 -3.34 36.97
C ARG A 226 -5.03 -3.69 37.19
N ILE A 227 -4.78 -4.94 37.55
CA ILE A 227 -3.43 -5.47 37.77
C ILE A 227 -2.84 -5.97 36.45
N ILE A 228 -1.67 -5.47 36.10
CA ILE A 228 -0.87 -5.84 34.93
C ILE A 228 0.34 -6.61 35.44
N HIS A 229 0.43 -7.89 35.08
CA HIS A 229 1.58 -8.72 35.38
C HIS A 229 2.57 -8.67 34.22
N LYS A 230 3.68 -7.92 34.36
CA LYS A 230 4.85 -8.05 33.49
C LYS A 230 5.67 -9.24 33.97
N ALA A 231 5.22 -10.45 33.62
CA ALA A 231 5.99 -11.67 33.84
C ALA A 231 7.19 -11.72 32.89
N SER A 232 8.38 -11.99 33.44
CA SER A 232 9.52 -12.48 32.65
C SER A 232 9.48 -14.00 32.70
N ASN A 233 9.73 -14.70 31.59
CA ASN A 233 9.78 -16.17 31.52
C ASN A 233 11.04 -16.75 32.19
N VAL A 234 11.25 -16.38 33.46
CA VAL A 234 12.29 -16.92 34.33
C VAL A 234 11.65 -18.01 35.18
N MET A 235 12.34 -19.15 35.32
CA MET A 235 11.96 -20.28 36.17
C MET A 235 11.29 -19.81 37.47
N HIS A 236 10.12 -20.39 37.79
CA HIS A 236 9.38 -20.12 39.04
C HIS A 236 10.19 -20.52 40.27
N ILE A 237 11.10 -19.66 40.70
CA ILE A 237 11.49 -19.56 42.11
C ILE A 237 10.30 -18.95 42.85
N GLU A 238 9.92 -19.57 43.96
CA GLU A 238 8.85 -19.15 44.88
C GLU A 238 9.23 -17.85 45.63
N SER A 239 9.45 -16.78 44.89
CA SER A 239 9.59 -15.43 45.41
C SER A 239 8.23 -14.98 45.98
N LYS A 240 8.07 -15.14 47.29
CA LYS A 240 6.82 -14.90 48.05
C LYS A 240 6.30 -13.44 48.01
N GLN A 241 6.99 -12.54 47.33
CA GLN A 241 6.69 -11.11 47.26
C GLN A 241 6.79 -10.62 45.82
N VAL A 242 5.73 -9.95 45.37
CA VAL A 242 5.67 -9.33 44.04
C VAL A 242 5.92 -7.84 44.20
N VAL A 243 6.78 -7.27 43.36
CA VAL A 243 7.19 -5.85 43.43
C VAL A 243 6.51 -5.09 42.29
N GLY A 244 6.18 -3.83 42.51
CA GLY A 244 5.51 -3.04 41.47
C GLY A 244 5.32 -1.57 41.80
N PHE A 245 4.50 -0.90 41.01
CA PHE A 245 4.08 0.49 41.22
C PHE A 245 2.68 0.70 40.64
N GLN A 246 1.96 1.72 41.10
CA GLN A 246 0.63 2.06 40.62
C GLN A 246 0.61 3.44 39.96
N LEU A 247 -0.07 3.56 38.82
CA LEU A 247 -0.33 4.81 38.10
C LEU A 247 -1.83 5.10 38.20
N CYS A 248 -2.21 6.13 38.95
CA CYS A 248 -3.61 6.48 39.20
C CYS A 248 -4.04 7.70 38.38
N SER A 249 -5.35 7.80 38.11
CA SER A 249 -6.00 9.04 37.68
C SER A 249 -6.02 10.09 38.82
N ASN A 250 -6.30 11.37 38.49
CA ASN A 250 -6.46 12.47 39.47
C ASN A 250 -7.46 12.09 40.58
N ASP A 251 -8.58 11.49 40.17
CA ASP A 251 -9.70 11.16 41.06
C ASP A 251 -9.42 9.89 41.89
N THR A 252 -8.28 9.22 41.67
CA THR A 252 -7.85 7.95 42.28
C THR A 252 -8.84 6.78 42.14
N SER A 253 -9.83 6.91 41.26
CA SER A 253 -10.93 5.95 41.04
C SER A 253 -10.55 4.73 40.21
N ASP A 254 -9.60 4.88 39.27
CA ASP A 254 -8.95 3.78 38.56
C ASP A 254 -7.42 3.99 38.60
N CYS A 255 -6.71 2.90 38.87
CA CYS A 255 -5.27 2.82 38.98
C CYS A 255 -4.73 1.63 38.18
N ALA A 256 -3.89 1.91 37.19
CA ALA A 256 -3.14 0.89 36.47
C ALA A 256 -1.98 0.40 37.36
N THR A 257 -2.04 -0.86 37.79
CA THR A 257 -1.06 -1.43 38.71
C THR A 257 -0.08 -2.32 37.97
N TYR A 258 1.18 -1.92 37.88
CA TYR A 258 2.25 -2.71 37.28
C TYR A 258 2.90 -3.59 38.33
N THR A 259 3.01 -4.89 38.05
CA THR A 259 3.62 -5.88 38.94
C THR A 259 4.62 -6.74 38.18
N PHE A 260 5.72 -7.08 38.86
CA PHE A 260 6.89 -7.74 38.30
C PHE A 260 7.31 -8.90 39.20
N SER A 261 7.65 -10.04 38.57
CA SER A 261 8.19 -11.22 39.27
C SER A 261 9.69 -11.08 39.60
N SER A 262 10.42 -10.22 38.88
CA SER A 262 11.82 -9.91 39.13
C SER A 262 11.97 -8.46 39.57
N GLY A 263 12.56 -8.23 40.75
CA GLY A 263 12.80 -6.89 41.26
C GLY A 263 13.88 -6.12 40.49
N ILE A 264 14.80 -6.79 39.78
CA ILE A 264 15.75 -6.12 38.87
C ILE A 264 14.97 -5.41 37.76
N ASN A 265 14.06 -6.14 37.09
CA ASN A 265 13.20 -5.59 36.04
C ASN A 265 12.26 -4.50 36.59
N ALA A 266 11.69 -4.71 37.79
CA ALA A 266 10.85 -3.72 38.47
C ALA A 266 11.60 -2.39 38.71
N ILE A 267 12.84 -2.46 39.19
CA ILE A 267 13.69 -1.30 39.49
C ILE A 267 14.13 -0.61 38.20
N GLN A 268 14.57 -1.36 37.17
CA GLN A 268 14.96 -0.79 35.88
C GLN A 268 13.80 -0.04 35.20
N GLU A 269 12.60 -0.64 35.15
CA GLU A 269 11.43 0.00 34.52
C GLU A 269 10.94 1.22 35.32
N TRP A 270 11.00 1.17 36.66
CA TRP A 270 10.69 2.31 37.52
C TRP A 270 11.72 3.44 37.40
N TYR A 271 13.02 3.11 37.35
CA TYR A 271 14.11 4.06 37.14
C TYR A 271 13.98 4.74 35.77
N LYS A 272 13.76 3.94 34.71
CA LYS A 272 13.52 4.40 33.34
C LYS A 272 12.34 5.38 33.29
N LEU A 273 11.22 5.06 33.93
CA LEU A 273 10.05 5.94 34.03
C LEU A 273 10.39 7.30 34.66
N HIS A 274 11.11 7.33 35.78
CA HIS A 274 11.51 8.59 36.42
C HIS A 274 12.53 9.37 35.60
N TYR A 275 13.52 8.69 35.03
CA TYR A 275 14.54 9.27 34.16
C TYR A 275 13.91 10.01 32.97
N MET A 276 12.89 9.43 32.29
CA MET A 276 12.20 10.14 31.19
C MET A 276 11.58 11.46 31.65
N ASN A 277 10.96 11.49 32.83
CA ASN A 277 10.33 12.69 33.37
C ASN A 277 11.34 13.77 33.77
N ILE A 278 12.50 13.37 34.30
CA ILE A 278 13.59 14.28 34.68
C ILE A 278 14.23 14.85 33.42
N MET A 279 14.61 14.00 32.47
CA MET A 279 15.26 14.44 31.22
C MET A 279 14.31 15.21 30.30
N ALA A 280 12.98 14.97 30.34
CA ALA A 280 11.99 15.79 29.63
C ALA A 280 12.05 17.29 29.99
N GLN A 281 12.48 17.65 31.21
CA GLN A 281 12.60 19.04 31.69
C GLN A 281 13.93 19.71 31.29
N VAL A 282 14.93 18.94 30.82
CA VAL A 282 16.27 19.46 30.51
C VAL A 282 16.31 19.99 29.06
N PRO A 283 16.82 21.21 28.80
CA PRO A 283 17.00 21.75 27.45
C PRO A 283 17.86 20.88 26.54
N LEU A 284 17.61 20.92 25.23
CA LEU A 284 18.27 20.05 24.25
C LEU A 284 19.78 20.35 24.13
N GLU A 285 20.18 21.61 24.14
CA GLU A 285 21.59 22.02 24.07
C GLU A 285 22.37 21.48 25.27
N LYS A 286 21.76 21.52 26.46
CA LYS A 286 22.36 20.97 27.68
C LYS A 286 22.48 19.45 27.62
N LYS A 287 21.50 18.74 27.03
CA LYS A 287 21.59 17.28 26.81
C LYS A 287 22.76 16.94 25.89
N ILE A 288 22.85 17.59 24.72
CA ILE A 288 23.91 17.33 23.74
C ILE A 288 25.30 17.49 24.38
N ASN A 289 25.49 18.53 25.20
CA ASN A 289 26.76 18.79 25.90
C ASN A 289 27.10 17.82 27.05
N MET A 290 26.11 17.11 27.62
CA MET A 290 26.33 16.11 28.69
C MET A 290 26.52 14.68 28.15
N SER A 291 26.25 14.47 26.86
CA SER A 291 26.38 13.18 26.19
C SER A 291 27.79 13.03 25.57
N TYR A 292 28.00 11.94 24.83
CA TYR A 292 29.27 11.63 24.19
C TYR A 292 29.52 12.52 22.97
N SER A 293 30.77 12.93 22.74
CA SER A 293 31.17 13.63 21.51
C SER A 293 31.57 12.63 20.41
N ALA A 294 31.64 13.11 19.17
CA ALA A 294 32.01 12.27 18.03
C ALA A 294 33.45 11.74 18.18
N GLU A 295 34.37 12.62 18.59
CA GLU A 295 35.79 12.34 18.83
C GLU A 295 36.05 11.45 20.08
N GLU A 296 35.04 11.27 20.93
CA GLU A 296 35.13 10.38 22.08
C GLU A 296 34.59 8.99 21.76
N LEU A 297 33.45 8.89 21.07
CA LEU A 297 32.87 7.60 20.68
C LEU A 297 33.65 6.93 19.54
N LEU A 298 34.14 7.70 18.58
CA LEU A 298 34.83 7.22 17.38
C LEU A 298 36.34 7.37 17.56
N VAL A 299 37.06 6.25 17.70
CA VAL A 299 38.53 6.23 17.78
C VAL A 299 39.14 6.30 16.39
N THR A 300 38.64 5.48 15.48
CA THR A 300 39.21 5.29 14.14
C THR A 300 38.11 4.99 13.14
N CYS A 301 38.16 5.59 11.95
CA CYS A 301 37.20 5.36 10.88
C CYS A 301 37.94 5.15 9.54
N PHE A 302 37.60 4.08 8.83
CA PHE A 302 38.05 3.80 7.47
C PHE A 302 36.87 3.39 6.59
N PHE A 303 36.87 3.83 5.34
CA PHE A 303 35.89 3.46 4.32
C PHE A 303 36.56 3.39 2.94
N ASP A 304 36.42 2.28 2.23
CA ASP A 304 36.99 2.05 0.89
C ASP A 304 38.51 2.41 0.79
N GLY A 305 39.27 2.07 1.84
CA GLY A 305 40.70 2.39 1.98
C GLY A 305 41.04 3.84 2.38
N VAL A 306 40.06 4.75 2.42
CA VAL A 306 40.23 6.15 2.84
C VAL A 306 39.93 6.29 4.34
N SER A 307 40.76 7.03 5.07
CA SER A 307 40.48 7.37 6.48
C SER A 307 39.40 8.44 6.55
N CYS A 308 38.40 8.24 7.40
CA CYS A 308 37.33 9.20 7.68
C CYS A 308 37.51 9.83 9.07
N ASP A 309 36.97 11.04 9.24
CA ASP A 309 37.00 11.79 10.50
C ASP A 309 35.61 11.83 11.14
N ALA A 310 35.56 12.19 12.43
CA ALA A 310 34.33 12.58 13.14
C ALA A 310 33.45 13.60 12.37
N ARG A 311 34.08 14.42 11.49
CA ARG A 311 33.41 15.44 10.65
C ARG A 311 32.55 14.86 9.51
N ASN A 312 32.72 13.58 9.18
CA ASN A 312 31.91 12.87 8.18
C ASN A 312 30.63 12.27 8.78
N PHE A 313 30.45 12.40 10.11
CA PHE A 313 29.25 11.94 10.81
C PHE A 313 28.33 13.12 11.15
N THR A 314 27.03 12.92 10.98
CA THR A 314 26.01 13.87 11.44
C THR A 314 25.53 13.52 12.84
N LEU A 315 25.33 14.54 13.68
CA LEU A 315 24.81 14.38 15.04
C LEU A 315 23.30 14.12 15.00
N PHE A 316 22.86 13.01 15.59
CA PHE A 316 21.47 12.68 15.83
C PHE A 316 21.25 12.44 17.32
N HIS A 317 20.48 13.30 18.00
CA HIS A 317 20.26 13.17 19.44
C HIS A 317 19.00 12.33 19.74
N HIS A 318 19.21 11.15 20.34
CA HIS A 318 18.16 10.21 20.72
C HIS A 318 17.85 10.31 22.24
N PRO A 319 16.57 10.43 22.66
CA PRO A 319 16.22 10.66 24.08
C PRO A 319 16.67 9.56 25.05
N MET A 320 16.81 8.33 24.55
CA MET A 320 17.20 7.12 25.32
C MET A 320 18.68 6.76 25.22
N HIS A 321 19.36 7.17 24.13
CA HIS A 321 20.71 6.74 23.77
C HIS A 321 21.70 7.92 23.60
N GLY A 322 21.25 9.14 23.88
CA GLY A 322 22.09 10.33 23.84
C GLY A 322 22.48 10.71 22.41
N ASN A 323 23.70 11.20 22.24
CA ASN A 323 24.24 11.54 20.93
C ASN A 323 24.61 10.28 20.14
N CYS A 324 23.88 10.03 19.06
CA CYS A 324 24.24 9.10 18.01
C CYS A 324 24.92 9.84 16.86
N TYR A 325 25.68 9.08 16.06
CA TYR A 325 26.45 9.60 14.94
C TYR A 325 26.15 8.80 13.68
N THR A 326 25.65 9.48 12.65
CA THR A 326 25.24 8.84 11.39
C THR A 326 26.27 9.08 10.30
N PHE A 327 26.85 8.00 9.78
CA PHE A 327 27.73 8.02 8.62
C PHE A 327 26.93 8.16 7.32
N ASN A 328 27.47 8.87 6.34
CA ASN A 328 26.93 8.98 4.97
C ASN A 328 25.49 9.49 4.86
N ASN A 329 25.09 10.42 5.74
CA ASN A 329 23.78 11.08 5.69
C ASN A 329 23.88 12.60 5.95
N ARG A 330 24.56 13.33 5.05
CA ARG A 330 24.79 14.77 5.19
C ARG A 330 24.20 15.55 4.03
N GLU A 331 23.53 16.65 4.36
CA GLU A 331 23.01 17.60 3.38
C GLU A 331 24.14 18.20 2.52
N ASN A 332 23.89 18.30 1.21
CA ASN A 332 24.80 18.85 0.19
C ASN A 332 26.12 18.08 -0.03
N GLU A 333 26.31 16.89 0.55
CA GLU A 333 27.45 16.00 0.28
C GLU A 333 27.01 14.84 -0.64
N THR A 334 27.90 14.34 -1.49
CA THR A 334 27.58 13.22 -2.39
C THR A 334 27.56 11.89 -1.64
N ILE A 335 26.49 11.11 -1.80
CA ILE A 335 26.35 9.79 -1.16
C ILE A 335 27.52 8.87 -1.57
N LEU A 336 28.24 8.39 -0.57
CA LEU A 336 29.33 7.42 -0.74
C LEU A 336 28.76 6.08 -1.21
N SER A 337 29.48 5.41 -2.10
CA SER A 337 29.04 4.20 -2.80
C SER A 337 30.19 3.23 -2.98
N THR A 338 29.97 1.95 -2.68
CA THR A 338 30.98 0.90 -2.75
C THR A 338 31.11 0.32 -4.16
N SER A 339 32.35 0.04 -4.58
CA SER A 339 32.67 -0.52 -5.89
C SER A 339 33.15 -1.98 -5.85
N MET A 340 33.46 -2.50 -4.66
CA MET A 340 33.94 -3.86 -4.44
C MET A 340 33.34 -4.44 -3.16
N GLY A 341 32.83 -5.68 -3.21
CA GLY A 341 32.36 -6.40 -2.02
C GLY A 341 33.51 -6.86 -1.13
N GLY A 342 33.19 -7.16 0.13
CA GLY A 342 34.14 -7.67 1.12
C GLY A 342 34.47 -6.70 2.26
N SER A 343 35.03 -7.25 3.34
CA SER A 343 35.20 -6.54 4.62
C SER A 343 36.25 -5.43 4.62
N GLU A 344 37.20 -5.45 3.68
CA GLU A 344 38.29 -4.46 3.60
C GLU A 344 37.84 -3.13 2.96
N TYR A 345 36.85 -3.18 2.07
CA TYR A 345 36.33 -2.02 1.32
C TYR A 345 35.03 -1.45 1.92
N GLY A 346 34.56 -2.02 3.02
CA GLY A 346 33.41 -1.52 3.78
C GLY A 346 33.75 -0.40 4.75
N LEU A 347 32.80 -0.07 5.60
CA LEU A 347 32.99 0.82 6.75
C LEU A 347 33.63 0.02 7.90
N GLN A 348 34.85 0.37 8.28
CA GLN A 348 35.53 -0.14 9.47
C GLN A 348 35.65 0.98 10.51
N VAL A 349 35.05 0.77 11.69
CA VAL A 349 35.08 1.72 12.81
C VAL A 349 35.60 1.05 14.07
N ILE A 350 36.41 1.77 14.85
CA ILE A 350 36.73 1.40 16.23
C ILE A 350 36.00 2.36 17.16
N LEU A 351 35.20 1.79 18.05
CA LEU A 351 34.38 2.50 19.04
C LEU A 351 35.06 2.44 20.41
N TYR A 352 35.01 3.55 21.14
CA TYR A 352 35.37 3.62 22.55
C TYR A 352 34.12 3.81 23.42
N ILE A 353 33.98 2.94 24.41
CA ILE A 353 32.82 2.79 25.27
C ILE A 353 33.35 2.74 26.71
N ASN A 354 33.28 3.87 27.42
CA ASN A 354 33.77 3.96 28.79
C ASN A 354 32.80 3.29 29.77
N GLU A 355 33.04 2.02 30.08
CA GLU A 355 32.22 1.20 31.00
C GLU A 355 32.13 1.80 32.42
N GLU A 356 33.17 2.48 32.91
CA GLU A 356 33.17 3.11 34.25
C GLU A 356 32.16 4.28 34.37
N GLU A 357 31.72 4.85 33.26
CA GLU A 357 30.77 5.98 33.18
C GLU A 357 29.33 5.55 32.85
N TYR A 358 29.01 4.25 32.90
CA TYR A 358 27.66 3.74 32.68
C TYR A 358 26.71 4.06 33.84
N ASN A 359 25.45 4.36 33.53
CA ASN A 359 24.40 4.47 34.54
C ASN A 359 23.94 3.05 34.99
N PRO A 360 24.21 2.63 36.24
CA PRO A 360 24.01 1.25 36.69
C PRO A 360 22.53 0.85 36.88
N PHE A 361 21.59 1.79 36.78
CA PHE A 361 20.16 1.55 36.99
C PHE A 361 19.31 1.74 35.73
N LEU A 362 19.81 2.46 34.72
CA LEU A 362 19.09 2.69 33.46
C LEU A 362 19.26 1.52 32.48
N VAL A 363 20.48 0.99 32.37
CA VAL A 363 20.80 -0.09 31.43
C VAL A 363 21.83 -1.05 32.04
N SER A 364 21.63 -2.34 31.80
CA SER A 364 22.49 -3.42 32.34
C SER A 364 23.44 -4.03 31.33
N SER A 365 23.24 -3.81 30.03
CA SER A 365 24.17 -4.22 28.98
C SER A 365 25.18 -3.12 28.68
N THR A 366 26.41 -3.53 28.37
CA THR A 366 27.49 -2.68 27.87
C THR A 366 27.67 -2.92 26.38
N GLY A 367 28.05 -1.88 25.62
CA GLY A 367 28.10 -1.95 24.16
C GLY A 367 27.53 -0.73 23.45
N ALA A 368 27.58 -0.79 22.13
CA ALA A 368 26.96 0.18 21.23
C ALA A 368 25.80 -0.49 20.46
N LYS A 369 24.95 0.33 19.83
CA LYS A 369 23.86 -0.13 18.96
C LYS A 369 24.02 0.51 17.58
N VAL A 370 23.86 -0.27 16.52
CA VAL A 370 23.99 0.18 15.13
C VAL A 370 22.76 -0.17 14.30
N ILE A 371 22.40 0.76 13.42
CA ILE A 371 21.25 0.67 12.51
C ILE A 371 21.76 0.97 11.11
N ILE A 372 21.26 0.23 10.13
CA ILE A 372 21.50 0.43 8.71
C ILE A 372 20.18 0.87 8.09
N HIS A 373 20.14 2.07 7.51
CA HIS A 373 18.93 2.69 6.98
C HIS A 373 19.25 3.54 5.73
N ARG A 374 18.21 4.04 5.04
CA ARG A 374 18.42 5.01 3.95
C ARG A 374 18.74 6.40 4.50
N GLN A 375 19.35 7.25 3.67
CA GLN A 375 19.61 8.65 3.96
C GLN A 375 18.34 9.44 4.29
N ASP A 376 17.27 9.21 3.54
CA ASP A 376 15.95 9.85 3.71
C ASP A 376 15.12 9.26 4.86
N GLU A 377 15.59 8.22 5.54
CA GLU A 377 14.84 7.44 6.52
C GLU A 377 15.27 7.70 7.97
N TYR A 378 14.31 7.78 8.88
CA TYR A 378 14.56 8.03 10.29
C TYR A 378 15.10 6.77 11.01
N PRO A 379 16.22 6.83 11.76
CA PRO A 379 16.78 5.69 12.46
C PRO A 379 16.00 5.33 13.74
N PHE A 380 15.18 4.28 13.67
CA PHE A 380 14.46 3.71 14.82
C PHE A 380 15.39 2.86 15.71
N VAL A 381 16.07 3.53 16.66
CA VAL A 381 17.13 2.92 17.48
C VAL A 381 16.61 1.84 18.44
N GLU A 382 15.51 2.10 19.15
CA GLU A 382 14.94 1.14 20.11
C GLU A 382 14.44 -0.14 19.43
N ASP A 383 13.74 0.00 18.31
CA ASP A 383 12.96 -1.09 17.70
C ASP A 383 13.78 -2.01 16.78
N VAL A 384 14.78 -1.48 16.06
CA VAL A 384 15.50 -2.20 14.99
C VAL A 384 17.02 -2.28 15.24
N GLY A 385 17.57 -1.50 16.17
CA GLY A 385 19.02 -1.38 16.33
C GLY A 385 19.71 -2.65 16.86
N THR A 386 20.70 -3.13 16.09
CA THR A 386 21.53 -4.30 16.43
C THR A 386 22.64 -3.95 17.42
N GLU A 387 22.85 -4.80 18.43
CA GLU A 387 23.82 -4.55 19.51
C GLU A 387 25.22 -5.06 19.17
N ILE A 388 26.24 -4.33 19.63
CA ILE A 388 27.66 -4.58 19.39
C ILE A 388 28.33 -4.84 20.74
N GLU A 389 28.87 -6.04 20.91
CA GLU A 389 29.64 -6.45 22.09
C GLU A 389 31.00 -5.75 22.15
N THR A 390 31.46 -5.40 23.35
CA THR A 390 32.82 -4.89 23.61
C THR A 390 33.84 -6.03 23.71
N ALA A 391 35.14 -5.72 23.71
CA ALA A 391 36.23 -6.70 23.71
C ALA A 391 36.24 -7.69 22.52
N MET A 392 35.46 -7.39 21.47
CA MET A 392 35.27 -8.18 20.27
C MET A 392 35.26 -7.31 19.01
N VAL A 393 35.36 -7.98 17.87
CA VAL A 393 35.06 -7.44 16.55
C VAL A 393 33.76 -8.04 16.04
N THR A 394 32.84 -7.16 15.64
CA THR A 394 31.54 -7.51 15.06
C THR A 394 31.56 -7.17 13.57
N SER A 395 31.50 -8.20 12.73
CA SER A 395 31.43 -8.09 11.27
C SER A 395 30.02 -8.36 10.78
N ILE A 396 29.42 -7.34 10.16
CA ILE A 396 28.06 -7.33 9.63
C ILE A 396 28.15 -7.30 8.10
N GLY A 397 27.93 -8.46 7.49
CA GLY A 397 27.74 -8.56 6.05
C GLY A 397 26.28 -8.27 5.69
N MET A 398 26.04 -7.41 4.70
CA MET A 398 24.68 -7.05 4.26
C MET A 398 24.44 -7.33 2.77
N HIS A 399 23.17 -7.52 2.41
CA HIS A 399 22.67 -7.57 1.05
C HIS A 399 21.50 -6.59 0.89
N LEU A 400 21.48 -5.81 -0.20
CA LEU A 400 20.40 -4.87 -0.51
C LEU A 400 19.26 -5.58 -1.25
N THR A 401 18.07 -5.56 -0.65
CA THR A 401 16.81 -5.88 -1.32
C THR A 401 15.95 -4.63 -1.45
N GLU A 402 15.40 -4.38 -2.62
CA GLU A 402 14.45 -3.29 -2.88
C GLU A 402 13.12 -3.88 -3.34
N SER A 403 12.03 -3.35 -2.81
CA SER A 403 10.67 -3.75 -3.18
C SER A 403 9.90 -2.56 -3.72
N PHE A 404 9.23 -2.76 -4.85
CA PHE A 404 8.37 -1.79 -5.51
C PHE A 404 7.00 -2.42 -5.76
N LYS A 405 6.01 -2.03 -4.94
CA LYS A 405 4.59 -2.35 -5.13
C LYS A 405 3.92 -1.32 -6.04
N LEU A 406 2.84 -1.71 -6.70
CA LEU A 406 1.98 -0.77 -7.42
C LEU A 406 0.94 -0.15 -6.48
N SER A 407 0.80 1.18 -6.54
CA SER A 407 -0.21 1.96 -5.82
C SER A 407 -1.66 1.64 -6.28
N GLU A 408 -2.63 2.40 -5.78
CA GLU A 408 -4.01 2.32 -6.24
C GLU A 408 -4.08 2.46 -7.79
N PRO A 409 -4.82 1.58 -8.50
CA PRO A 409 -5.87 0.68 -8.00
C PRO A 409 -5.41 -0.73 -7.57
N TYR A 410 -4.12 -1.07 -7.61
CA TYR A 410 -3.63 -2.43 -7.38
C TYR A 410 -3.46 -2.75 -5.89
N SER A 411 -2.73 -1.91 -5.15
CA SER A 411 -2.56 -2.01 -3.70
C SER A 411 -2.91 -0.70 -3.00
N GLN A 412 -3.44 -0.78 -1.78
CA GLN A 412 -3.69 0.39 -0.91
C GLN A 412 -2.40 0.83 -0.20
N CYS A 413 -1.38 1.18 -0.99
CA CYS A 413 -0.13 1.76 -0.50
C CYS A 413 0.00 3.22 -0.96
N THR A 414 0.84 3.97 -0.26
CA THR A 414 1.18 5.37 -0.59
C THR A 414 2.66 5.50 -0.94
N GLU A 415 2.99 6.45 -1.81
CA GLU A 415 4.37 6.72 -2.23
C GLU A 415 5.03 7.68 -1.22
N ASP A 416 4.48 8.90 -1.09
CA ASP A 416 5.03 9.97 -0.25
C ASP A 416 4.23 10.22 1.05
N GLY A 417 3.09 9.54 1.26
CA GLY A 417 2.18 9.82 2.38
C GLY A 417 1.30 11.08 2.21
N SER A 418 1.13 11.56 0.97
CA SER A 418 0.31 12.74 0.66
C SER A 418 -1.21 12.50 0.73
N ASP A 419 -1.63 11.25 0.73
CA ASP A 419 -3.02 10.79 0.83
C ASP A 419 -3.48 10.52 2.27
N VAL A 420 -2.55 10.41 3.23
CA VAL A 420 -2.89 10.26 4.65
C VAL A 420 -3.04 11.65 5.32
N PRO A 421 -4.06 11.88 6.15
CA PRO A 421 -4.29 13.17 6.81
C PRO A 421 -3.35 13.42 8.02
N ILE A 422 -2.38 12.53 8.26
CA ILE A 422 -1.51 12.55 9.44
C ILE A 422 -0.22 13.31 9.10
N ARG A 423 0.04 14.38 9.85
CA ARG A 423 1.28 15.14 9.71
C ARG A 423 2.47 14.34 10.24
N ASN A 424 3.46 14.12 9.38
CA ASN A 424 4.76 13.56 9.74
C ASN A 424 5.51 14.52 10.71
N ILE A 425 5.91 14.01 11.88
CA ILE A 425 6.67 14.75 12.91
C ILE A 425 8.19 14.48 12.87
N TYR A 426 8.63 13.51 12.07
CA TYR A 426 10.02 13.05 12.00
C TYR A 426 10.82 13.78 10.91
N ASN A 427 10.16 14.53 10.02
CA ASN A 427 10.74 15.23 8.86
C ASN A 427 11.58 14.31 7.93
N ALA A 428 11.24 13.02 7.89
CA ALA A 428 11.88 11.99 7.06
C ALA A 428 10.89 11.43 6.01
N ALA A 429 11.36 10.59 5.10
CA ALA A 429 10.52 9.88 4.13
C ALA A 429 9.42 9.06 4.80
N TYR A 430 8.31 8.85 4.09
CA TYR A 430 7.16 8.14 4.65
C TYR A 430 7.48 6.67 4.97
N SER A 431 7.05 6.22 6.15
CA SER A 431 7.00 4.81 6.52
C SER A 431 5.77 4.55 7.40
N LEU A 432 5.32 3.29 7.44
CA LEU A 432 4.18 2.90 8.27
C LEU A 432 4.43 3.19 9.76
N GLN A 433 5.65 2.95 10.26
CA GLN A 433 6.02 3.23 11.65
C GLN A 433 5.99 4.73 11.95
N ILE A 434 6.53 5.57 11.05
CA ILE A 434 6.45 7.03 11.15
C ILE A 434 5.00 7.50 11.23
N CYS A 435 4.10 6.95 10.40
CA CYS A 435 2.68 7.28 10.43
C CYS A 435 2.01 6.89 11.76
N LEU A 436 2.23 5.66 12.23
CA LEU A 436 1.64 5.16 13.48
C LEU A 436 2.12 5.97 14.70
N HIS A 437 3.42 6.25 14.82
CA HIS A 437 3.93 7.07 15.92
C HIS A 437 3.50 8.53 15.83
N SER A 438 3.43 9.11 14.62
CA SER A 438 2.92 10.47 14.41
C SER A 438 1.44 10.57 14.84
N CYS A 439 0.61 9.60 14.43
CA CYS A 439 -0.79 9.50 14.83
C CYS A 439 -0.95 9.38 16.36
N PHE A 440 -0.16 8.49 16.98
CA PHE A 440 -0.18 8.31 18.42
C PHE A 440 0.22 9.59 19.17
N GLN A 441 1.28 10.30 18.74
CA GLN A 441 1.65 11.60 19.32
C GLN A 441 0.55 12.65 19.14
N THR A 442 -0.08 12.74 17.96
CA THR A 442 -1.21 13.67 17.74
C THR A 442 -2.35 13.40 18.71
N LYS A 443 -2.77 12.13 18.88
CA LYS A 443 -3.81 11.74 19.85
C LYS A 443 -3.39 11.91 21.32
N MET A 444 -2.10 11.80 21.62
CA MET A 444 -1.56 12.08 22.94
C MET A 444 -1.58 13.57 23.29
N VAL A 445 -1.25 14.44 22.34
CA VAL A 445 -1.35 15.90 22.52
C VAL A 445 -2.82 16.33 22.64
N GLU A 446 -3.71 15.81 21.77
CA GLU A 446 -5.16 16.09 21.84
C GLU A 446 -5.79 15.72 23.18
N LYS A 447 -5.42 14.57 23.77
CA LYS A 447 -6.07 14.03 24.97
C LYS A 447 -5.36 14.38 26.28
N CYS A 448 -4.02 14.36 26.31
CA CYS A 448 -3.23 14.54 27.52
C CYS A 448 -2.60 15.95 27.64
N GLY A 449 -2.57 16.72 26.55
CA GLY A 449 -2.01 18.08 26.51
C GLY A 449 -0.47 18.15 26.55
N CYS A 450 0.24 17.04 26.35
CA CYS A 450 1.70 16.97 26.31
C CYS A 450 2.17 15.79 25.42
N ALA A 451 3.42 15.84 24.95
CA ALA A 451 4.02 14.84 24.07
C ALA A 451 4.94 13.86 24.81
N GLN A 452 5.10 12.65 24.29
CA GLN A 452 5.96 11.61 24.88
C GLN A 452 7.45 11.93 24.69
N TYR A 453 8.25 11.77 25.75
CA TYR A 453 9.69 12.08 25.72
C TYR A 453 10.52 11.17 24.79
N SER A 454 10.12 9.91 24.59
CA SER A 454 10.84 8.97 23.71
C SER A 454 10.61 9.19 22.22
N GLN A 455 9.78 10.17 21.83
CA GLN A 455 9.44 10.49 20.45
C GLN A 455 9.78 11.96 20.16
N PRO A 456 10.00 12.35 18.89
CA PRO A 456 10.26 13.75 18.56
C PRO A 456 9.07 14.65 18.92
N LEU A 457 9.37 15.88 19.33
CA LEU A 457 8.38 16.84 19.81
C LEU A 457 7.54 17.42 18.64
N PRO A 458 6.20 17.29 18.65
CA PRO A 458 5.35 17.97 17.68
C PRO A 458 5.44 19.49 17.82
N PRO A 459 5.28 20.27 16.72
CA PRO A 459 5.29 21.72 16.78
C PRO A 459 4.16 22.25 17.68
N ALA A 460 4.49 23.25 18.51
CA ALA A 460 3.62 23.86 19.51
C ALA A 460 3.17 22.95 20.68
N ALA A 461 3.84 21.81 20.90
CA ALA A 461 3.67 20.98 22.11
C ALA A 461 4.90 21.06 23.04
N ASN A 462 4.73 20.62 24.30
CA ASN A 462 5.82 20.44 25.27
C ASN A 462 5.89 18.97 25.72
N TYR A 463 7.05 18.51 26.18
CA TYR A 463 7.22 17.16 26.71
C TYR A 463 6.48 16.95 28.04
N CYS A 464 5.85 15.78 28.19
CA CYS A 464 5.23 15.37 29.43
C CYS A 464 6.23 15.24 30.59
N ASN A 465 5.86 15.76 31.75
CA ASN A 465 6.58 15.60 33.00
C ASN A 465 5.58 15.56 34.16
N TYR A 466 5.88 14.83 35.24
CA TYR A 466 4.96 14.64 36.38
C TYR A 466 4.76 15.88 37.27
N GLN A 467 5.54 16.94 37.08
CA GLN A 467 5.42 18.18 37.84
C GLN A 467 4.28 19.04 37.27
N GLN A 468 4.31 19.23 35.95
CA GLN A 468 3.34 20.01 35.18
C GLN A 468 2.08 19.22 34.82
N HIS A 469 2.21 17.92 34.50
CA HIS A 469 1.10 17.06 34.07
C HIS A 469 1.00 15.80 34.95
N PRO A 470 0.48 15.87 36.19
CA PRO A 470 0.46 14.74 37.12
C PRO A 470 -0.13 13.43 36.56
N ASN A 471 -1.15 13.54 35.71
CA ASN A 471 -1.90 12.42 35.14
C ASN A 471 -1.34 11.86 33.83
N TRP A 472 -0.27 12.43 33.27
CA TRP A 472 0.14 12.10 31.89
C TRP A 472 0.40 10.59 31.72
N MET A 473 0.92 9.92 32.75
CA MET A 473 1.26 8.49 32.70
C MET A 473 0.04 7.58 32.63
N TYR A 474 -1.02 7.89 33.39
CA TYR A 474 -2.27 7.14 33.31
C TYR A 474 -2.98 7.43 31.96
N CYS A 475 -2.91 8.67 31.49
CA CYS A 475 -3.41 9.07 30.17
C CYS A 475 -2.69 8.32 29.02
N TYR A 476 -1.35 8.22 29.09
CA TYR A 476 -0.52 7.42 28.18
C TYR A 476 -0.90 5.94 28.23
N TYR A 477 -1.03 5.34 29.43
CA TYR A 477 -1.46 3.95 29.57
C TYR A 477 -2.83 3.69 28.91
N GLN A 478 -3.81 4.58 29.15
CA GLN A 478 -5.14 4.45 28.56
C GLN A 478 -5.09 4.57 27.02
N LEU A 479 -4.30 5.50 26.49
CA LEU A 479 -4.09 5.67 25.04
C LEU A 479 -3.37 4.47 24.41
N HIS A 480 -2.30 3.99 25.03
CA HIS A 480 -1.54 2.85 24.53
C HIS A 480 -2.41 1.58 24.48
N ARG A 481 -3.28 1.40 25.49
CA ARG A 481 -4.26 0.32 25.48
C ARG A 481 -5.32 0.47 24.38
N ALA A 482 -5.88 1.67 24.20
CA ALA A 482 -6.80 1.96 23.10
C ALA A 482 -6.15 1.80 21.71
N PHE A 483 -4.86 2.11 21.59
CA PHE A 483 -4.07 1.92 20.37
C PHE A 483 -3.92 0.44 20.02
N VAL A 484 -3.57 -0.41 20.98
CA VAL A 484 -3.48 -1.87 20.80
C VAL A 484 -4.85 -2.50 20.50
N GLN A 485 -5.94 -1.91 20.98
CA GLN A 485 -7.31 -2.33 20.68
C GLN A 485 -7.88 -1.69 19.39
N GLU A 486 -7.06 -0.96 18.62
CA GLU A 486 -7.42 -0.25 17.38
C GLU A 486 -8.51 0.84 17.51
N GLU A 487 -8.95 1.15 18.74
CA GLU A 487 -9.98 2.14 19.06
C GLU A 487 -9.60 3.58 18.64
N LEU A 488 -8.31 3.86 18.44
CA LEU A 488 -7.82 5.17 17.97
C LEU A 488 -7.89 5.35 16.44
N GLY A 489 -8.10 4.28 15.67
CA GLY A 489 -8.19 4.34 14.21
C GLY A 489 -6.88 4.68 13.47
N CYS A 490 -5.71 4.67 14.13
CA CYS A 490 -4.44 4.95 13.46
C CYS A 490 -4.10 3.89 12.40
N GLN A 491 -4.35 2.62 12.70
CA GLN A 491 -4.06 1.46 11.85
C GLN A 491 -4.93 1.42 10.58
N SER A 492 -6.13 2.00 10.61
CA SER A 492 -7.03 2.06 9.45
C SER A 492 -6.84 3.32 8.59
N VAL A 493 -6.16 4.34 9.12
CA VAL A 493 -5.83 5.59 8.40
C VAL A 493 -4.43 5.53 7.79
N CYS A 494 -3.45 4.93 8.47
CA CYS A 494 -2.09 4.76 7.95
C CYS A 494 -2.02 3.63 6.91
N LYS A 495 -1.48 3.92 5.73
CA LYS A 495 -1.21 2.92 4.68
C LYS A 495 0.24 2.45 4.69
N GLU A 496 0.52 1.30 4.07
CA GLU A 496 1.89 0.86 3.78
C GLU A 496 2.58 1.78 2.75
N ALA A 497 3.91 1.85 2.78
CA ALA A 497 4.69 2.51 1.74
C ALA A 497 4.80 1.60 0.50
N CYS A 498 4.60 2.14 -0.72
CA CYS A 498 4.71 1.36 -1.96
C CYS A 498 6.16 0.93 -2.28
N SER A 499 7.15 1.73 -1.86
CA SER A 499 8.56 1.47 -2.10
C SER A 499 9.36 1.53 -0.80
N PHE A 500 10.13 0.48 -0.53
CA PHE A 500 11.09 0.44 0.58
C PHE A 500 12.35 -0.34 0.20
N LYS A 501 13.40 -0.13 0.99
CA LYS A 501 14.68 -0.86 0.87
C LYS A 501 14.95 -1.55 2.20
N GLU A 502 15.49 -2.76 2.13
CA GLU A 502 15.80 -3.58 3.28
C GLU A 502 17.21 -4.16 3.14
N TRP A 503 17.96 -4.16 4.25
CA TRP A 503 19.28 -4.78 4.33
C TRP A 503 19.20 -6.04 5.17
N THR A 504 19.29 -7.21 4.52
CA THR A 504 19.39 -8.48 5.25
C THR A 504 20.77 -8.55 5.90
N LEU A 505 20.81 -8.43 7.23
CA LEU A 505 22.04 -8.40 8.01
C LEU A 505 22.50 -9.82 8.36
N THR A 506 23.80 -10.05 8.32
CA THR A 506 24.42 -11.31 8.75
C THR A 506 25.64 -11.01 9.61
N THR A 507 25.49 -11.21 10.91
CA THR A 507 26.47 -10.86 11.94
C THR A 507 27.38 -12.04 12.25
N SER A 508 28.68 -11.76 12.41
CA SER A 508 29.71 -12.70 12.86
C SER A 508 30.62 -11.99 13.85
N LEU A 509 31.05 -12.69 14.90
CA LEU A 509 31.86 -12.12 15.98
C LEU A 509 33.19 -12.87 16.08
N ALA A 510 34.25 -12.14 16.44
CA ALA A 510 35.55 -12.73 16.78
C ALA A 510 36.23 -11.92 17.90
N GLN A 511 37.17 -12.55 18.61
CA GLN A 511 37.90 -11.89 19.69
C GLN A 511 38.87 -10.83 19.15
N TRP A 512 38.77 -9.60 19.64
CA TRP A 512 39.67 -8.50 19.28
C TRP A 512 39.84 -7.54 20.46
N PRO A 513 41.08 -7.18 20.87
CA PRO A 513 42.37 -7.70 20.40
C PRO A 513 42.65 -9.16 20.83
N SER A 514 43.59 -9.79 20.13
CA SER A 514 44.23 -11.04 20.56
C SER A 514 45.30 -10.78 21.63
N VAL A 515 45.61 -11.80 22.44
CA VAL A 515 46.58 -11.75 23.57
C VAL A 515 47.97 -11.20 23.16
N VAL A 516 48.39 -11.43 21.91
CA VAL A 516 49.67 -10.91 21.38
C VAL A 516 49.52 -9.46 20.91
N SER A 517 48.43 -9.15 20.19
CA SER A 517 48.20 -7.79 19.66
C SER A 517 47.90 -6.76 20.75
N GLU A 518 47.27 -7.17 21.85
CA GLU A 518 46.87 -6.31 22.97
C GLU A 518 48.05 -5.47 23.52
N LYS A 519 49.25 -6.06 23.55
CA LYS A 519 50.47 -5.43 24.08
C LYS A 519 50.90 -4.17 23.32
N TRP A 520 50.64 -4.09 22.02
CA TRP A 520 51.03 -2.95 21.17
C TRP A 520 49.83 -2.13 20.69
N LEU A 521 48.67 -2.77 20.50
CA LEU A 521 47.47 -2.10 19.99
C LEU A 521 46.87 -1.14 21.03
N LEU A 522 46.71 -1.55 22.29
CA LEU A 522 46.12 -0.68 23.31
C LEU A 522 46.94 0.60 23.56
N PRO A 523 48.28 0.57 23.67
CA PRO A 523 49.08 1.80 23.74
C PRO A 523 48.95 2.72 22.52
N VAL A 524 48.88 2.16 21.31
CA VAL A 524 48.73 2.96 20.07
C VAL A 524 47.36 3.63 20.01
N LEU A 525 46.27 2.91 20.31
CA LEU A 525 44.92 3.49 20.40
C LEU A 525 44.82 4.53 21.52
N THR A 526 45.49 4.32 22.65
CA THR A 526 45.54 5.31 23.76
C THR A 526 46.27 6.58 23.33
N TRP A 527 47.30 6.47 22.47
CA TRP A 527 48.01 7.63 21.93
C TRP A 527 47.18 8.42 20.92
N ASP A 528 46.43 7.73 20.05
CA ASP A 528 45.52 8.33 19.07
C ASP A 528 44.40 9.14 19.77
N GLN A 529 43.80 8.58 20.82
CA GLN A 529 42.84 9.26 21.71
C GLN A 529 43.48 10.17 22.78
N GLY A 530 44.80 10.40 22.73
CA GLY A 530 45.59 11.07 23.78
C GLY A 530 45.26 12.54 24.06
N ARG A 531 44.25 13.11 23.40
CA ARG A 531 43.68 14.44 23.69
C ARG A 531 42.50 14.42 24.67
N GLN A 532 41.86 13.27 24.90
CA GLN A 532 40.65 13.15 25.73
C GLN A 532 40.79 12.16 26.90
N ILE A 533 41.64 11.13 26.77
CA ILE A 533 41.70 10.03 27.73
C ILE A 533 43.03 10.03 28.49
N ASN A 534 42.99 10.46 29.76
CA ASN A 534 44.14 10.45 30.68
C ASN A 534 44.41 9.05 31.30
N LYS A 535 43.63 8.03 30.93
CA LYS A 535 43.75 6.64 31.40
C LYS A 535 44.25 5.74 30.26
N LYS A 536 44.91 4.64 30.63
CA LYS A 536 45.19 3.55 29.68
C LYS A 536 43.87 2.87 29.31
N LEU A 537 43.61 2.69 28.00
CA LEU A 537 42.44 1.95 27.51
C LEU A 537 42.48 0.48 27.93
N ASN A 538 41.35 -0.07 28.38
CA ASN A 538 41.19 -1.51 28.55
C ASN A 538 40.65 -2.15 27.26
N LYS A 539 40.84 -3.48 27.15
CA LYS A 539 40.22 -4.29 26.09
C LYS A 539 38.68 -4.25 26.13
N THR A 540 38.09 -4.18 27.33
CA THR A 540 36.64 -4.12 27.58
C THR A 540 35.99 -2.81 27.14
N ASP A 541 36.78 -1.75 26.95
CA ASP A 541 36.27 -0.43 26.59
C ASP A 541 36.21 -0.22 25.06
N LEU A 542 36.66 -1.21 24.28
CA LEU A 542 36.82 -1.10 22.83
C LEU A 542 35.95 -2.12 22.11
N ALA A 543 35.25 -1.66 21.07
CA ALA A 543 34.52 -2.52 20.14
C ALA A 543 34.93 -2.19 18.70
N LYS A 544 35.23 -3.20 17.89
CA LYS A 544 35.51 -3.00 16.45
C LYS A 544 34.29 -3.40 15.63
N LEU A 545 33.88 -2.54 14.72
CA LEU A 545 32.74 -2.72 13.83
C LEU A 545 33.22 -2.78 12.38
N LEU A 546 32.75 -3.77 11.61
CA LEU A 546 32.90 -3.80 10.16
C LEU A 546 31.52 -3.97 9.53
N ILE A 547 31.12 -3.05 8.65
CA ILE A 547 29.86 -3.09 7.89
C ILE A 547 30.20 -3.06 6.41
N PHE A 548 29.82 -4.10 5.68
CA PHE A 548 30.19 -4.26 4.27
C PHE A 548 29.13 -5.03 3.47
N TYR A 549 29.05 -4.73 2.18
CA TYR A 549 28.32 -5.59 1.26
C TYR A 549 29.12 -6.87 1.02
N LYS A 550 28.47 -8.03 1.23
CA LYS A 550 29.07 -9.35 0.94
C LYS A 550 29.35 -9.49 -0.55
N ASP A 551 28.30 -9.26 -1.34
CA ASP A 551 28.34 -9.19 -2.80
C ASP A 551 27.63 -7.90 -3.23
N LEU A 552 28.00 -7.35 -4.39
CA LEU A 552 27.34 -6.19 -5.02
C LEU A 552 26.02 -6.56 -5.74
N ASN A 553 25.35 -7.60 -5.25
CA ASN A 553 24.11 -8.12 -5.81
C ASN A 553 22.93 -7.31 -5.24
N GLN A 554 22.37 -6.41 -6.05
CA GLN A 554 21.14 -5.70 -5.73
C GLN A 554 19.93 -6.50 -6.20
N ARG A 555 19.14 -7.01 -5.25
CA ARG A 555 17.91 -7.74 -5.53
C ARG A 555 16.74 -6.76 -5.61
N SER A 556 16.19 -6.56 -6.80
CA SER A 556 14.99 -5.74 -7.01
C SER A 556 13.78 -6.65 -7.24
N ILE A 557 12.74 -6.44 -6.44
CA ILE A 557 11.44 -7.10 -6.52
C ILE A 557 10.45 -6.04 -7.01
N MET A 558 10.02 -6.14 -8.27
CA MET A 558 9.14 -5.16 -8.90
C MET A 558 7.81 -5.79 -9.29
N GLU A 559 6.71 -5.21 -8.83
CA GLU A 559 5.38 -5.49 -9.33
C GLU A 559 5.13 -4.78 -10.66
N SER A 560 4.50 -5.48 -11.60
CA SER A 560 4.08 -4.92 -12.90
C SER A 560 2.71 -5.47 -13.28
N PRO A 561 1.83 -4.68 -13.93
CA PRO A 561 0.49 -5.13 -14.28
C PRO A 561 0.58 -6.34 -15.22
N ALA A 562 -0.08 -7.44 -14.87
CA ALA A 562 0.04 -8.69 -15.62
C ALA A 562 -0.64 -8.61 -17.00
N ASN A 563 -1.66 -7.76 -17.13
CA ASN A 563 -2.39 -7.51 -18.35
C ASN A 563 -2.26 -6.03 -18.73
N SER A 564 -1.75 -5.76 -19.94
CA SER A 564 -1.76 -4.41 -20.51
C SER A 564 -3.12 -4.07 -21.13
N ILE A 565 -3.34 -2.80 -21.45
CA ILE A 565 -4.57 -2.35 -22.12
C ILE A 565 -4.69 -2.96 -23.52
N GLU A 566 -3.58 -3.15 -24.25
CA GLU A 566 -3.63 -3.81 -25.56
C GLU A 566 -4.03 -5.29 -25.43
N MET A 567 -3.52 -5.98 -24.41
CA MET A 567 -3.86 -7.38 -24.13
C MET A 567 -5.33 -7.53 -23.74
N LEU A 568 -5.85 -6.60 -22.92
CA LEU A 568 -7.27 -6.54 -22.57
C LEU A 568 -8.14 -6.40 -23.83
N LEU A 569 -7.86 -5.40 -24.68
CA LEU A 569 -8.61 -5.16 -25.92
C LEU A 569 -8.52 -6.33 -26.91
N SER A 570 -7.33 -6.93 -27.04
CA SER A 570 -7.11 -8.13 -27.87
C SER A 570 -7.98 -9.31 -27.40
N ASN A 571 -7.97 -9.60 -26.10
CA ASN A 571 -8.76 -10.68 -25.51
C ASN A 571 -10.27 -10.43 -25.61
N PHE A 572 -10.74 -9.21 -25.36
CA PHE A 572 -12.14 -8.83 -25.58
C PHE A 572 -12.56 -9.01 -27.04
N GLY A 573 -11.73 -8.57 -27.99
CA GLY A 573 -11.95 -8.77 -29.42
C GLY A 573 -12.04 -10.25 -29.81
N GLY A 574 -11.13 -11.08 -29.27
CA GLY A 574 -11.14 -12.53 -29.47
C GLY A 574 -12.43 -13.20 -28.99
N GLN A 575 -12.91 -12.85 -27.79
CA GLN A 575 -14.14 -13.42 -27.24
C GLN A 575 -15.40 -12.98 -28.01
N LEU A 576 -15.50 -11.70 -28.38
CA LEU A 576 -16.59 -11.19 -29.21
C LEU A 576 -16.60 -11.81 -30.61
N GLY A 577 -15.43 -12.05 -31.18
CA GLY A 577 -15.26 -12.77 -32.45
C GLY A 577 -15.67 -14.24 -32.35
N LEU A 578 -15.23 -14.96 -31.32
CA LEU A 578 -15.51 -16.39 -31.17
C LEU A 578 -17.01 -16.69 -30.98
N TRP A 579 -17.68 -16.00 -30.04
CA TRP A 579 -19.03 -16.35 -29.62
C TRP A 579 -20.14 -15.71 -30.46
N MET A 580 -19.90 -14.51 -31.00
CA MET A 580 -20.92 -13.75 -31.75
C MET A 580 -20.53 -13.45 -33.20
N SER A 581 -19.32 -13.81 -33.62
CA SER A 581 -18.74 -13.40 -34.92
C SER A 581 -18.75 -11.87 -35.10
N CYS A 582 -18.59 -11.15 -33.98
CA CYS A 582 -18.56 -9.69 -33.96
C CYS A 582 -17.15 -9.20 -34.32
N SER A 583 -17.04 -8.47 -35.42
CA SER A 583 -15.82 -7.79 -35.86
C SER A 583 -15.82 -6.31 -35.46
N VAL A 584 -14.68 -5.63 -35.58
CA VAL A 584 -14.60 -4.16 -35.40
C VAL A 584 -15.61 -3.41 -36.28
N VAL A 585 -15.85 -3.90 -37.51
CA VAL A 585 -16.88 -3.35 -38.42
C VAL A 585 -18.27 -3.50 -37.80
N CYS A 586 -18.60 -4.65 -37.22
CA CYS A 586 -19.88 -4.86 -36.52
C CYS A 586 -20.04 -3.94 -35.29
N VAL A 587 -18.96 -3.59 -34.58
CA VAL A 587 -19.00 -2.62 -33.48
C VAL A 587 -19.30 -1.21 -33.99
N ILE A 588 -18.68 -0.81 -35.11
CA ILE A 588 -18.96 0.48 -35.77
C ILE A 588 -20.41 0.53 -36.26
N GLU A 589 -20.91 -0.53 -36.90
CA GLU A 589 -22.32 -0.68 -37.31
C GLU A 589 -23.28 -0.58 -36.12
N ILE A 590 -22.94 -1.17 -34.96
CA ILE A 590 -23.72 -1.02 -33.72
C ILE A 590 -23.73 0.45 -33.27
N ILE A 591 -22.58 1.13 -33.30
CA ILE A 591 -22.50 2.53 -32.86
C ILE A 591 -23.34 3.43 -33.78
N GLU A 592 -23.25 3.27 -35.10
CA GLU A 592 -24.06 4.01 -36.06
C GLU A 592 -25.57 3.77 -35.84
N VAL A 593 -26.00 2.51 -35.78
CA VAL A 593 -27.43 2.15 -35.67
C VAL A 593 -28.02 2.54 -34.30
N PHE A 594 -27.29 2.35 -33.19
CA PHE A 594 -27.80 2.60 -31.84
C PHE A 594 -27.56 4.03 -31.32
N PHE A 595 -26.52 4.75 -31.77
CA PHE A 595 -26.27 6.13 -31.32
C PHE A 595 -26.64 7.19 -32.36
N ILE A 596 -26.54 6.92 -33.67
CA ILE A 596 -26.85 7.90 -34.70
C ILE A 596 -28.29 7.73 -35.19
N ASP A 597 -28.67 6.54 -35.67
CA ASP A 597 -30.01 6.33 -36.26
C ASP A 597 -31.12 6.29 -35.21
N PHE A 598 -30.93 5.56 -34.11
CA PHE A 598 -31.93 5.48 -33.03
C PHE A 598 -32.24 6.85 -32.41
N PHE A 599 -31.21 7.65 -32.07
CA PHE A 599 -31.41 9.01 -31.56
C PHE A 599 -31.98 9.93 -32.66
N SER A 600 -31.57 9.79 -33.91
CA SER A 600 -32.16 10.52 -35.03
C SER A 600 -33.66 10.23 -35.20
N ILE A 601 -34.11 8.99 -34.98
CA ILE A 601 -35.53 8.62 -35.03
C ILE A 601 -36.28 9.20 -33.83
N ILE A 602 -35.71 9.17 -32.62
CA ILE A 602 -36.30 9.80 -31.43
C ILE A 602 -36.41 11.32 -31.64
N ALA A 603 -35.35 11.98 -32.09
CA ALA A 603 -35.33 13.42 -32.37
C ALA A 603 -36.38 13.79 -33.42
N ARG A 604 -36.50 13.04 -34.52
CA ARG A 604 -37.55 13.25 -35.55
C ARG A 604 -38.97 13.08 -34.98
N ARG A 605 -39.19 12.10 -34.10
CA ARG A 605 -40.49 11.88 -33.43
C ARG A 605 -40.83 13.00 -32.44
N GLN A 606 -39.87 13.46 -31.65
CA GLN A 606 -40.06 14.60 -30.75
C GLN A 606 -40.28 15.90 -31.54
N TRP A 607 -39.57 16.10 -32.64
CA TRP A 607 -39.79 17.22 -33.56
C TRP A 607 -41.18 17.18 -34.20
N GLN A 608 -41.66 16.02 -34.63
CA GLN A 608 -43.02 15.86 -35.16
C GLN A 608 -44.07 16.18 -34.09
N LYS A 609 -43.94 15.65 -32.86
CA LYS A 609 -44.82 16.00 -31.74
C LYS A 609 -44.78 17.48 -31.40
N ALA A 610 -43.61 18.10 -31.39
CA ALA A 610 -43.47 19.54 -31.18
C ALA A 610 -44.15 20.33 -32.31
N LYS A 611 -43.95 19.94 -33.58
CA LYS A 611 -44.58 20.57 -34.74
C LYS A 611 -46.11 20.44 -34.70
N GLU A 612 -46.65 19.29 -34.29
CA GLU A 612 -48.08 19.09 -34.09
C GLU A 612 -48.63 19.91 -32.91
N TRP A 613 -47.87 20.04 -31.81
CA TRP A 613 -48.23 20.89 -30.67
C TRP A 613 -48.25 22.37 -31.06
N TRP A 614 -47.24 22.86 -31.79
CA TRP A 614 -47.20 24.21 -32.35
C TRP A 614 -48.34 24.47 -33.34
N ALA A 615 -48.65 23.50 -34.22
CA ALA A 615 -49.76 23.62 -35.16
C ALA A 615 -51.14 23.67 -34.45
N ARG A 616 -51.35 22.87 -33.40
CA ARG A 616 -52.58 22.95 -32.57
C ARG A 616 -52.69 24.28 -31.83
N LYS A 617 -51.57 24.90 -31.47
CA LYS A 617 -51.53 26.20 -30.78
C LYS A 617 -51.75 27.41 -31.71
N GLN A 618 -51.73 27.20 -33.03
CA GLN A 618 -51.99 28.21 -34.06
C GLN A 618 -53.39 28.08 -34.71
N ALA A 619 -54.22 27.13 -34.28
CA ALA A 619 -55.59 27.00 -34.77
C ALA A 619 -56.51 28.02 -34.06
N PRO A 620 -57.24 28.91 -34.77
CA PRO A 620 -58.18 29.85 -34.17
C PRO A 620 -59.50 29.17 -33.78
N PRO A 621 -60.26 29.73 -32.81
CA PRO A 621 -61.59 29.22 -32.45
C PRO A 621 -62.64 29.63 -33.49
N CYS A 622 -63.50 28.69 -33.92
CA CYS A 622 -64.55 28.91 -34.91
C CYS A 622 -65.84 29.48 -34.30
N PRO A 623 -66.49 30.49 -34.93
CA PRO A 623 -67.85 30.95 -34.57
C PRO A 623 -68.97 30.20 -35.31
N GLU A 624 -70.21 30.32 -34.80
CA GLU A 624 -71.45 29.75 -35.37
C GLU A 624 -72.10 30.61 -36.49
N ALA A 625 -72.94 29.96 -37.33
CA ALA A 625 -74.16 30.44 -38.05
C ALA A 625 -74.23 29.95 -39.53
N PRO A 626 -75.42 29.91 -40.20
CA PRO A 626 -76.81 29.78 -39.73
C PRO A 626 -77.60 28.62 -40.44
N ARG A 627 -78.90 28.47 -40.15
CA ARG A 627 -79.81 27.43 -40.71
C ARG A 627 -80.53 27.85 -42.00
N SER A 628 -80.79 26.90 -42.90
CA SER A 628 -81.89 26.91 -43.90
C SER A 628 -82.26 25.44 -44.27
N PRO A 629 -83.43 25.13 -44.88
CA PRO A 629 -84.33 24.12 -44.29
C PRO A 629 -84.44 22.73 -44.96
N GLN A 630 -85.19 21.87 -44.26
CA GLN A 630 -85.49 20.44 -44.47
C GLN A 630 -85.82 19.97 -45.90
N GLY A 631 -85.24 18.82 -46.26
CA GLY A 631 -85.93 17.73 -46.99
C GLY A 631 -85.94 16.50 -46.08
N GLN A 632 -87.04 15.75 -46.03
CA GLN A 632 -87.35 14.83 -44.92
C GLN A 632 -87.38 13.34 -45.29
N ASP A 633 -87.15 12.52 -44.25
CA ASP A 633 -87.68 11.18 -43.98
C ASP A 633 -86.97 9.88 -44.47
N ASN A 634 -86.14 9.34 -43.55
CA ASN A 634 -86.33 8.05 -42.83
C ASN A 634 -85.92 6.70 -43.54
N PRO A 635 -85.89 5.53 -42.84
CA PRO A 635 -84.63 5.02 -42.23
C PRO A 635 -84.40 3.47 -42.32
N ALA A 636 -83.23 2.96 -41.90
CA ALA A 636 -82.96 1.57 -41.44
C ALA A 636 -81.46 1.41 -41.05
N LEU A 637 -81.11 1.11 -39.80
CA LEU A 637 -80.96 -0.23 -39.17
C LEU A 637 -79.69 -1.01 -39.58
N ASP A 638 -78.63 -0.83 -38.78
CA ASP A 638 -78.12 -1.81 -37.80
C ASP A 638 -77.87 -3.28 -38.20
N ILE A 639 -76.75 -3.84 -37.71
CA ILE A 639 -76.58 -5.17 -37.05
C ILE A 639 -75.16 -5.76 -37.24
N ASP A 640 -74.56 -6.17 -36.12
CA ASP A 640 -73.35 -6.99 -35.99
C ASP A 640 -73.49 -8.41 -36.61
N ASN A 641 -72.36 -9.05 -36.94
CA ASN A 641 -71.94 -10.39 -36.47
C ASN A 641 -71.08 -11.20 -37.47
N ASP A 642 -70.32 -12.11 -36.88
CA ASP A 642 -69.35 -13.03 -37.48
C ASP A 642 -69.90 -14.06 -38.52
N LEU A 643 -68.96 -14.55 -39.35
CA LEU A 643 -68.77 -15.92 -39.89
C LEU A 643 -69.95 -16.93 -39.81
N PRO A 644 -70.19 -17.72 -40.89
CA PRO A 644 -69.45 -19.00 -41.00
C PRO A 644 -69.15 -19.56 -42.42
N THR A 645 -68.67 -20.80 -42.41
CA THR A 645 -68.05 -21.67 -43.43
C THR A 645 -68.96 -22.36 -44.47
N PHE A 646 -68.34 -22.75 -45.62
CA PHE A 646 -68.69 -23.91 -46.50
C PHE A 646 -70.06 -23.82 -47.26
N ASN A 647 -70.32 -24.37 -48.45
CA ASN A 647 -69.65 -25.38 -49.29
C ASN A 647 -70.16 -25.35 -50.78
N SER A 648 -69.61 -26.23 -51.64
CA SER A 648 -70.19 -26.75 -52.92
C SER A 648 -70.09 -25.91 -54.22
N ALA A 649 -70.15 -26.46 -55.45
CA ALA A 649 -69.53 -27.64 -56.13
C ALA A 649 -70.18 -27.86 -57.52
N LEU A 650 -69.43 -28.23 -58.59
CA LEU A 650 -69.85 -28.96 -59.83
C LEU A 650 -68.61 -29.16 -60.74
N HIS A 651 -68.00 -30.36 -60.87
CA HIS A 651 -68.26 -31.51 -61.79
C HIS A 651 -67.79 -31.29 -63.26
N LEU A 652 -67.13 -32.16 -64.06
CA LEU A 652 -66.47 -33.51 -64.07
C LEU A 652 -65.91 -33.72 -65.55
N PRO A 653 -65.48 -34.91 -66.08
CA PRO A 653 -64.18 -35.64 -66.03
C PRO A 653 -63.61 -35.96 -67.47
N PRO A 654 -62.86 -37.06 -67.84
CA PRO A 654 -62.00 -38.06 -67.14
C PRO A 654 -60.60 -38.37 -67.82
N ALA A 655 -59.91 -39.44 -67.34
CA ALA A 655 -58.89 -40.31 -68.00
C ALA A 655 -57.38 -39.91 -68.01
N LEU A 656 -56.37 -40.83 -67.88
CA LEU A 656 -56.32 -42.18 -67.27
C LEU A 656 -54.84 -42.64 -67.03
N GLY A 657 -54.54 -43.19 -65.84
CA GLY A 657 -53.63 -44.36 -65.62
C GLY A 657 -52.10 -44.29 -65.83
N THR A 658 -51.33 -44.41 -64.73
CA THR A 658 -50.49 -45.61 -64.41
C THR A 658 -49.88 -45.53 -63.00
N GLN A 659 -49.61 -46.69 -62.38
CA GLN A 659 -49.15 -46.84 -60.98
C GLN A 659 -47.65 -47.19 -60.89
N VAL A 660 -47.03 -46.92 -59.74
CA VAL A 660 -45.82 -47.64 -59.26
C VAL A 660 -46.00 -47.96 -57.75
N PRO A 661 -45.83 -49.22 -57.30
CA PRO A 661 -46.07 -49.64 -55.90
C PRO A 661 -44.76 -49.86 -55.09
N GLY A 662 -44.89 -49.98 -53.74
CA GLY A 662 -43.88 -50.69 -52.92
C GLY A 662 -43.53 -50.10 -51.54
N THR A 663 -44.27 -50.46 -50.49
CA THR A 663 -43.82 -50.51 -49.07
C THR A 663 -43.36 -51.95 -48.75
N PRO A 664 -42.57 -52.28 -47.68
CA PRO A 664 -42.60 -51.74 -46.32
C PRO A 664 -41.21 -51.59 -45.59
N PRO A 665 -41.15 -51.18 -44.29
CA PRO A 665 -39.90 -50.98 -43.54
C PRO A 665 -39.62 -52.06 -42.47
N PRO A 666 -38.36 -52.17 -41.98
CA PRO A 666 -38.04 -52.77 -40.68
C PRO A 666 -37.59 -51.74 -39.62
N LYS A 667 -37.64 -52.14 -38.34
CA LYS A 667 -37.42 -51.29 -37.15
C LYS A 667 -36.03 -51.49 -36.49
N TYR A 668 -35.68 -50.49 -35.68
CA TYR A 668 -34.59 -50.42 -34.70
C TYR A 668 -34.35 -51.68 -33.84
N ASN A 669 -33.08 -51.93 -33.48
CA ASN A 669 -32.60 -51.90 -32.08
C ASN A 669 -31.12 -52.29 -31.95
N THR A 670 -30.36 -51.56 -31.12
CA THR A 670 -29.45 -52.17 -30.12
C THR A 670 -28.96 -51.15 -29.07
N LEU A 671 -29.15 -51.54 -27.81
CA LEU A 671 -28.32 -51.26 -26.63
C LEU A 671 -28.17 -49.80 -26.10
N ARG A 672 -29.06 -49.51 -25.14
CA ARG A 672 -28.80 -48.67 -23.95
C ARG A 672 -27.58 -49.16 -23.17
N LEU A 673 -26.95 -48.24 -22.44
CA LEU A 673 -26.66 -48.44 -21.00
C LEU A 673 -27.13 -47.18 -20.25
N GLU A 674 -27.71 -47.33 -19.06
CA GLU A 674 -28.46 -46.26 -18.38
C GLU A 674 -28.36 -46.39 -16.85
N ARG A 675 -28.01 -45.27 -16.17
CA ARG A 675 -28.14 -45.05 -14.70
C ARG A 675 -27.36 -46.01 -13.77
N ALA A 676 -27.31 -45.83 -12.45
CA ALA A 676 -27.20 -44.66 -11.55
C ALA A 676 -27.08 -45.23 -10.11
N PHE A 677 -26.67 -44.44 -9.11
CA PHE A 677 -27.48 -44.09 -7.92
C PHE A 677 -26.65 -43.39 -6.84
N SER A 678 -27.34 -42.96 -5.77
CA SER A 678 -26.93 -41.96 -4.79
C SER A 678 -26.91 -42.50 -3.35
N ASN A 679 -26.46 -41.64 -2.43
CA ASN A 679 -26.73 -41.59 -0.98
C ASN A 679 -25.74 -42.27 0.00
N GLN A 680 -25.14 -41.39 0.81
CA GLN A 680 -25.11 -41.36 2.28
C GLN A 680 -24.24 -42.31 3.13
N LEU A 681 -23.60 -41.62 4.09
CA LEU A 681 -23.29 -41.95 5.49
C LEU A 681 -21.91 -42.54 5.87
N THR A 682 -21.49 -42.10 7.05
CA THR A 682 -20.26 -42.37 7.82
C THR A 682 -20.32 -43.79 8.42
N ASP A 683 -19.22 -44.47 8.76
CA ASP A 683 -18.36 -44.15 9.90
C ASP A 683 -17.10 -45.05 10.03
N THR A 684 -16.24 -44.71 11.01
CA THR A 684 -15.26 -45.58 11.74
C THR A 684 -14.03 -46.21 11.04
N GLN A 685 -12.87 -45.59 11.31
CA GLN A 685 -11.70 -46.12 12.08
C GLN A 685 -10.92 -47.42 11.71
N ILE A 686 -9.58 -47.25 11.59
CA ILE A 686 -8.46 -47.98 12.27
C ILE A 686 -8.33 -49.50 11.97
N LEU A 687 -7.20 -50.02 11.44
CA LEU A 687 -5.91 -50.22 12.15
C LEU A 687 -4.72 -50.47 11.18
N ASP A 688 -3.51 -50.39 11.74
CA ASP A 688 -2.19 -50.65 11.14
C ASP A 688 -1.95 -52.06 10.56
N GLU A 689 -1.04 -52.18 9.59
CA GLU A 689 0.29 -52.85 9.77
C GLU A 689 1.08 -52.91 8.44
N LEU A 690 2.13 -52.08 8.31
CA LEU A 690 3.53 -52.43 7.89
C LEU A 690 4.39 -51.18 7.60
#